data_AF-A0A258AY01-F1
#
_entry.id   AF-A0A258AY01-F1
#
_cell.length_a   1.000
_cell.length_b   1.000
_cell.length_c   1.000
_cell.angle_alpha   90.00
_cell.angle_beta   90.00
_cell.angle_gamma   90.00
#
_symmetry.space_group_name_H-M   'P 1'
#
loop_
_entity.id
_entity.type
_entity.pdbx_description
1 polymer ?
#
loop_
_entity_poly.entity_id
_entity_poly.type
_entity_poly.pdbx_seq_one_letter_code
_entity_poly.pdbx_strand_id
1 'polypeptide(L)'
;MTNDELGMTNGEKPVMMPGVWRFVMVSSFILLVSSFATGAPLSRAIDIRMLPYERSLEKLPVDLTATVGFVENGGTVFVQDDTAGTHLHFRPARNDLRVGDHVRIQGTTTAGLYFPGVDVAQLQILGHAAPPMAAPASYDDLATGRFHYQRVIVEGLGRTLTPLDENRSLLRLAIGSRVLEVRVDAPLETAPALIDARLRITALAAGGINDRRQLVFPYIRVTEWNDVEITKAAPALAALPITSVVTLLQFGAADEPHHRARIRGTVLAAFPDGRVFLRDATPPPPPRETPKDALPKPPQSPSIAIRLSSPVNLIPGQRAEIIGFPIMAGFSASLADALVLATEPDESPAAAVVSLKDFQDGSHDADLVHLTTPAVLNDFFRSADGFELRLTSSGMPMRAFLLQSDAPALEMGATVDLTGICLVESSTDKGFRSQAERASLLLRSANDIRVIHSAPFWTAGRLVIASCILAGLVLLAFIWIAAQRRQIGFLSSRIVQQATLDERQRIAREFHDTLEQELTGLSLRLDAATTRPLEDKARTLIETSRSLVSRIQSEARNLVADLRDTEQPPELISALREILTRMPPNAPALKLDLHPIPPIPSPVSHHLRMIAQEAITNALKHAQATAITLHLSATADAITLRLTDNGQGLSSSAATTGQPGHFGCMGIRERCRKINANVDWQSQPKQGTVVTVLLPLDRIPA
;
A
#
# COMPACT_ATOMS: atom_id res chain seq x y z
N MET A 1 17.07 -1.59 20.32
CA MET A 1 17.89 -2.67 20.88
C MET A 1 17.62 -3.89 20.00
N THR A 2 18.24 -4.08 18.82
CA THR A 2 19.60 -4.62 18.56
C THR A 2 19.91 -5.87 19.40
N ASN A 3 20.44 -6.98 18.92
CA ASN A 3 20.69 -7.58 17.60
C ASN A 3 21.36 -8.94 17.94
N ASP A 4 21.36 -9.85 16.97
CA ASP A 4 22.41 -10.83 16.68
C ASP A 4 22.52 -12.19 17.40
N GLU A 5 22.50 -13.18 16.50
CA GLU A 5 23.03 -14.54 16.54
C GLU A 5 24.58 -14.60 16.51
N LEU A 6 25.09 -15.85 16.50
CA LEU A 6 26.43 -16.38 16.17
C LEU A 6 27.31 -16.71 17.40
N GLY A 7 27.96 -17.89 17.49
CA GLY A 7 28.16 -18.99 16.56
C GLY A 7 28.91 -20.16 17.23
N MET A 8 28.69 -21.38 16.75
CA MET A 8 29.65 -22.26 16.06
C MET A 8 30.76 -22.91 16.91
N THR A 9 30.78 -24.26 16.96
CA THR A 9 31.95 -25.06 16.58
C THR A 9 31.56 -26.42 16.00
N ASN A 10 32.30 -26.81 14.96
CA ASN A 10 32.14 -27.94 14.03
C ASN A 10 32.40 -29.33 14.61
N GLY A 11 31.92 -30.36 13.88
CA GLY A 11 32.38 -31.75 14.00
C GLY A 11 31.73 -32.64 12.93
N GLU A 12 32.54 -33.24 12.06
CA GLU A 12 32.20 -33.80 10.74
C GLU A 12 31.45 -35.15 10.72
N LYS A 13 30.77 -35.40 9.59
CA LYS A 13 30.12 -36.65 9.12
C LYS A 13 31.16 -37.76 8.80
N PRO A 14 30.76 -39.06 8.71
CA PRO A 14 30.26 -39.61 7.43
C PRO A 14 29.14 -40.68 7.50
N VAL A 15 28.45 -40.76 6.37
CA VAL A 15 27.41 -41.69 5.92
C VAL A 15 27.97 -43.09 5.66
N MET A 16 27.19 -44.17 5.89
CA MET A 16 27.17 -45.42 5.09
C MET A 16 25.95 -46.32 5.46
N MET A 17 25.07 -46.59 4.49
CA MET A 17 24.16 -47.77 4.39
C MET A 17 24.86 -48.83 3.50
N PRO A 18 24.34 -50.05 3.21
CA PRO A 18 23.30 -50.90 3.82
C PRO A 18 23.75 -52.38 4.00
N GLY A 19 22.93 -53.26 4.59
CA GLY A 19 23.24 -54.71 4.67
C GLY A 19 22.02 -55.60 4.90
N VAL A 20 21.67 -56.40 3.88
CA VAL A 20 20.55 -57.34 3.79
C VAL A 20 20.96 -58.73 4.31
N TRP A 21 20.18 -59.36 5.20
CA TRP A 21 20.14 -60.83 5.36
C TRP A 21 18.71 -61.33 5.65
N ARG A 22 18.28 -62.32 4.85
CA ARG A 22 17.04 -63.11 4.91
C ARG A 22 17.30 -64.43 5.64
N PHE A 23 16.31 -64.99 6.33
CA PHE A 23 15.91 -66.42 6.51
C PHE A 23 15.04 -66.53 7.79
N VAL A 24 13.69 -66.61 7.74
CA VAL A 24 12.79 -67.78 7.49
C VAL A 24 12.94 -68.93 8.52
N MET A 25 12.06 -68.98 9.54
CA MET A 25 11.05 -70.05 9.74
C MET A 25 10.33 -69.99 11.11
N VAL A 26 8.99 -69.93 11.02
CA VAL A 26 7.99 -70.79 11.70
C VAL A 26 7.75 -70.63 13.21
N SER A 27 6.65 -69.92 13.50
CA SER A 27 5.48 -70.36 14.29
C SER A 27 5.70 -70.94 15.68
N SER A 28 5.22 -70.20 16.69
CA SER A 28 4.33 -70.72 17.72
C SER A 28 3.48 -69.61 18.33
N PHE A 29 2.17 -69.66 18.04
CA PHE A 29 1.07 -69.46 18.98
C PHE A 29 1.28 -68.41 20.10
N ILE A 30 0.85 -67.17 19.83
CA ILE A 30 0.16 -66.38 20.86
C ILE A 30 -1.12 -65.83 20.21
N LEU A 31 -2.23 -66.47 20.58
CA LEU A 31 -3.57 -65.90 20.54
C LEU A 31 -3.54 -64.54 21.26
N LEU A 32 -3.38 -63.46 20.51
CA LEU A 32 -3.78 -62.14 20.98
C LEU A 32 -5.30 -62.06 20.82
N VAL A 33 -6.02 -62.70 21.75
CA VAL A 33 -7.39 -62.29 22.03
C VAL A 33 -7.25 -60.90 22.61
N SER A 34 -7.48 -59.89 21.78
CA SER A 34 -7.70 -58.53 22.21
C SER A 34 -8.81 -58.57 23.25
N SER A 35 -8.44 -58.44 24.52
CA SER A 35 -9.37 -58.24 25.61
C SER A 35 -10.03 -56.88 25.36
N PHE A 36 -11.15 -56.88 24.63
CA PHE A 36 -12.08 -55.77 24.66
C PHE A 36 -12.45 -55.58 26.12
N ALA A 37 -12.15 -54.40 26.68
CA ALA A 37 -12.59 -54.04 28.01
C ALA A 37 -14.09 -54.30 28.11
N THR A 38 -14.47 -55.33 28.86
CA THR A 38 -15.84 -55.79 29.07
C THR A 38 -16.58 -54.84 30.01
N GLY A 39 -16.82 -53.62 29.55
CA GLY A 39 -17.91 -52.80 30.09
C GLY A 39 -19.24 -53.44 29.70
N ALA A 40 -20.22 -53.42 30.59
CA ALA A 40 -21.58 -53.81 30.25
C ALA A 40 -22.07 -52.98 29.04
N PRO A 41 -22.81 -53.58 28.10
CA PRO A 41 -23.30 -52.85 26.93
C PRO A 41 -24.18 -51.68 27.36
N LEU A 42 -24.05 -50.56 26.65
CA LEU A 42 -24.92 -49.40 26.87
C LEU A 42 -26.35 -49.79 26.48
N SER A 43 -27.28 -49.64 27.42
CA SER A 43 -28.66 -50.12 27.28
C SER A 43 -29.73 -49.04 27.38
N ARG A 44 -29.34 -47.79 27.70
CA ARG A 44 -30.22 -46.62 27.72
C ARG A 44 -29.72 -45.57 26.75
N ALA A 45 -30.64 -44.92 26.04
CA ALA A 45 -30.33 -43.90 25.06
C ALA A 45 -29.64 -42.69 25.69
N ILE A 46 -29.98 -42.33 26.94
CA ILE A 46 -29.32 -41.22 27.64
C ILE A 46 -27.83 -41.48 27.87
N ASP A 47 -27.43 -42.73 28.14
CA ASP A 47 -26.03 -43.07 28.38
C ASP A 47 -25.21 -42.94 27.09
N ILE A 48 -25.81 -43.27 25.94
CA ILE A 48 -25.21 -43.07 24.60
C ILE A 48 -25.13 -41.57 24.28
N ARG A 49 -26.20 -40.82 24.56
CA ARG A 49 -26.28 -39.39 24.29
C ARG A 49 -25.27 -38.56 25.09
N MET A 50 -25.06 -38.92 26.36
CA MET A 50 -24.17 -38.21 27.28
C MET A 50 -22.70 -38.65 27.16
N LEU A 51 -22.39 -39.59 26.26
CA LEU A 51 -21.05 -40.09 26.09
C LEU A 51 -20.12 -38.98 25.54
N PRO A 52 -18.94 -38.75 26.15
CA PRO A 52 -17.94 -37.84 25.59
C PRO A 52 -17.53 -38.26 24.17
N TYR A 53 -17.14 -37.27 23.36
CA TYR A 53 -16.77 -37.49 21.96
C TYR A 53 -15.67 -38.55 21.80
N GLU A 54 -14.62 -38.49 22.62
CA GLU A 54 -13.48 -39.41 22.56
C GLU A 54 -13.93 -40.85 22.82
N ARG A 55 -14.80 -41.05 23.82
CA ARG A 55 -15.36 -42.36 24.19
C ARG A 55 -16.26 -42.92 23.09
N SER A 56 -16.97 -42.07 22.35
CA SER A 56 -17.89 -42.51 21.30
C SER A 56 -17.17 -43.17 20.11
N LEU A 57 -15.89 -42.84 19.90
CA LEU A 57 -15.03 -43.40 18.85
C LEU A 57 -14.51 -44.81 19.17
N GLU A 58 -14.57 -45.24 20.43
CA GLU A 58 -14.04 -46.54 20.88
C GLU A 58 -14.92 -47.74 20.48
N LYS A 59 -16.01 -47.53 19.72
CA LYS A 59 -16.95 -48.58 19.30
C LYS A 59 -17.47 -49.43 20.46
N LEU A 60 -17.89 -48.77 21.54
CA LEU A 60 -18.43 -49.44 22.72
C LEU A 60 -19.69 -50.25 22.37
N PRO A 61 -19.87 -51.45 22.95
CA PRO A 61 -21.03 -52.29 22.65
C PRO A 61 -22.33 -51.64 23.16
N VAL A 62 -23.38 -51.73 22.34
CA VAL A 62 -24.72 -51.22 22.62
C VAL A 62 -25.73 -52.37 22.51
N ASP A 63 -26.64 -52.47 23.49
CA ASP A 63 -27.81 -53.36 23.46
C ASP A 63 -29.02 -52.55 23.99
N LEU A 64 -29.64 -51.80 23.09
CA LEU A 64 -30.67 -50.81 23.38
C LEU A 64 -32.04 -51.34 22.97
N THR A 65 -33.05 -51.19 23.83
CA THR A 65 -34.45 -51.38 23.45
C THR A 65 -35.14 -50.03 23.41
N ALA A 66 -35.68 -49.66 22.25
CA ALA A 66 -36.26 -48.35 22.03
C ALA A 66 -37.39 -48.41 20.99
N THR A 67 -38.18 -47.34 20.89
CA THR A 67 -39.26 -47.21 19.91
C THR A 67 -38.83 -46.26 18.80
N VAL A 68 -39.11 -46.61 17.54
CA VAL A 68 -38.83 -45.75 16.38
C VAL A 68 -39.72 -44.51 16.46
N GLY A 69 -39.10 -43.34 16.56
CA GLY A 69 -39.78 -42.05 16.66
C GLY A 69 -39.84 -41.29 15.34
N PHE A 70 -38.87 -41.48 14.44
CA PHE A 70 -38.82 -40.85 13.13
C PHE A 70 -37.91 -41.66 12.19
N VAL A 71 -38.27 -41.73 10.91
CA VAL A 71 -37.49 -42.39 9.86
C VAL A 71 -37.19 -41.37 8.77
N GLU A 72 -35.90 -41.12 8.50
CA GLU A 72 -35.49 -40.20 7.45
C GLU A 72 -35.44 -40.89 6.07
N ASN A 73 -35.92 -40.19 5.05
CA ASN A 73 -35.71 -40.54 3.64
C ASN A 73 -34.22 -40.48 3.30
N GLY A 74 -33.50 -41.58 3.48
CA GLY A 74 -32.04 -41.65 3.42
C GLY A 74 -31.42 -42.72 4.33
N GLY A 75 -32.23 -43.31 5.23
CA GLY A 75 -31.86 -44.51 5.98
C GLY A 75 -31.38 -44.27 7.42
N THR A 76 -31.32 -43.02 7.89
CA THR A 76 -31.13 -42.72 9.32
C THR A 76 -32.45 -42.91 10.06
N VAL A 77 -32.41 -43.60 11.19
CA VAL A 77 -33.60 -43.84 12.02
C VAL A 77 -33.37 -43.24 13.39
N PHE A 78 -34.34 -42.49 13.89
CA PHE A 78 -34.31 -41.91 15.23
C PHE A 78 -35.20 -42.73 16.15
N VAL A 79 -34.62 -43.19 17.25
CA VAL A 79 -35.29 -44.02 18.24
C VAL A 79 -35.28 -43.34 19.59
N GLN A 80 -36.29 -43.62 20.39
CA GLN A 80 -36.47 -43.04 21.71
C GLN A 80 -36.89 -44.13 22.70
N ASP A 81 -36.21 -44.18 23.85
CA ASP A 81 -36.63 -44.95 25.01
C ASP A 81 -37.30 -44.04 26.06
N ASP A 82 -37.46 -44.52 27.29
CA ASP A 82 -38.03 -43.74 28.40
C ASP A 82 -37.07 -42.66 28.94
N THR A 83 -35.80 -42.68 28.53
CA THR A 83 -34.75 -41.76 29.01
C THR A 83 -34.40 -40.65 28.03
N ALA A 84 -34.21 -40.95 26.73
CA ALA A 84 -33.79 -40.00 25.71
C ALA A 84 -33.99 -40.54 24.27
N GLY A 85 -33.67 -39.70 23.30
CA GLY A 85 -33.57 -40.07 21.87
C GLY A 85 -32.13 -40.25 21.41
N THR A 86 -31.91 -41.19 20.50
CA THR A 86 -30.66 -41.36 19.75
C THR A 86 -30.91 -41.71 18.28
N HIS A 87 -29.86 -41.74 17.47
CA HIS A 87 -29.94 -42.04 16.05
C HIS A 87 -29.19 -43.33 15.71
N LEU A 88 -29.73 -44.06 14.74
CA LEU A 88 -29.24 -45.32 14.24
C LEU A 88 -28.70 -45.14 12.84
N HIS A 89 -27.52 -45.71 12.59
CA HIS A 89 -26.89 -45.77 11.29
C HIS A 89 -26.81 -47.23 10.82
N PHE A 90 -27.27 -47.48 9.59
CA PHE A 90 -27.30 -48.80 8.97
C PHE A 90 -26.35 -48.86 7.76
N ARG A 91 -25.69 -50.00 7.57
CA ARG A 91 -24.89 -50.29 6.38
C ARG A 91 -25.20 -51.71 5.87
N PRO A 92 -25.92 -51.88 4.74
CA PRO A 92 -26.56 -50.84 3.91
C PRO A 92 -27.76 -50.18 4.59
N ALA A 93 -28.25 -49.07 4.02
CA ALA A 93 -29.46 -48.39 4.48
C ALA A 93 -30.70 -49.30 4.44
N ARG A 94 -31.61 -49.11 5.40
CA ARG A 94 -32.87 -49.87 5.54
C ARG A 94 -34.07 -48.94 5.43
N ASN A 95 -35.14 -49.42 4.79
CA ASN A 95 -36.40 -48.68 4.59
C ASN A 95 -37.63 -49.45 5.12
N ASP A 96 -37.43 -50.53 5.86
CA ASP A 96 -38.50 -51.42 6.33
C ASP A 96 -39.05 -51.06 7.72
N LEU A 97 -38.39 -50.14 8.44
CA LEU A 97 -38.82 -49.67 9.75
C LEU A 97 -39.88 -48.58 9.64
N ARG A 98 -40.82 -48.59 10.59
CA ARG A 98 -41.92 -47.63 10.69
C ARG A 98 -41.93 -46.95 12.06
N VAL A 99 -42.41 -45.72 12.11
CA VAL A 99 -42.65 -45.02 13.39
C VAL A 99 -43.61 -45.86 14.24
N GLY A 100 -43.27 -46.05 15.51
CA GLY A 100 -44.00 -46.94 16.43
C GLY A 100 -43.47 -48.37 16.52
N ASP A 101 -42.54 -48.78 15.64
CA ASP A 101 -41.87 -50.08 15.79
C ASP A 101 -41.04 -50.10 17.07
N HIS A 102 -41.27 -51.11 17.91
CA HIS A 102 -40.49 -51.36 19.10
C HIS A 102 -39.35 -52.32 18.75
N VAL A 103 -38.10 -51.88 18.93
CA VAL A 103 -36.93 -52.56 18.41
C VAL A 103 -35.89 -52.81 19.49
N ARG A 104 -35.25 -53.98 19.44
CA ARG A 104 -33.99 -54.26 20.13
C ARG A 104 -32.84 -54.09 19.14
N ILE A 105 -31.88 -53.27 19.51
CA ILE A 105 -30.78 -52.83 18.67
C ILE A 105 -29.48 -53.29 19.33
N GLN A 106 -28.71 -54.10 18.61
CA GLN A 106 -27.36 -54.50 19.02
C GLN A 106 -26.35 -53.92 18.02
N GLY A 107 -25.31 -53.27 18.54
CA GLY A 107 -24.37 -52.55 17.71
C GLY A 107 -23.22 -51.94 18.48
N THR A 108 -22.62 -50.90 17.90
CA THR A 108 -21.51 -50.17 18.53
C THR A 108 -21.74 -48.67 18.46
N THR A 109 -21.16 -47.91 19.38
CA THR A 109 -21.26 -46.44 19.37
C THR A 109 -20.65 -45.82 18.11
N THR A 110 -21.21 -44.70 17.67
CA THR A 110 -20.62 -43.85 16.64
C THR A 110 -20.70 -42.40 17.07
N ALA A 111 -19.78 -41.55 16.60
CA ALA A 111 -19.67 -40.20 17.12
C ALA A 111 -20.84 -39.29 16.76
N GLY A 112 -21.53 -39.55 15.64
CA GLY A 112 -22.61 -38.70 15.14
C GLY A 112 -22.16 -37.26 14.84
N LEU A 113 -23.12 -36.41 14.44
CA LEU A 113 -22.87 -35.00 14.12
C LEU A 113 -22.88 -34.10 15.36
N TYR A 114 -23.84 -34.29 16.27
CA TYR A 114 -24.02 -33.46 17.47
C TYR A 114 -23.65 -34.25 18.73
N PHE A 115 -24.39 -35.33 18.99
CA PHE A 115 -24.10 -36.31 20.03
C PHE A 115 -24.00 -37.73 19.44
N PRO A 116 -23.46 -38.71 20.17
CA PRO A 116 -23.23 -40.07 19.67
C PRO A 116 -24.50 -40.83 19.26
N GLY A 117 -24.35 -41.74 18.30
CA GLY A 117 -25.39 -42.64 17.82
C GLY A 117 -24.95 -44.10 17.90
N VAL A 118 -25.66 -44.96 17.17
CA VAL A 118 -25.38 -46.41 17.11
C VAL A 118 -25.18 -46.86 15.66
N ASP A 119 -24.03 -47.44 15.37
CA ASP A 119 -23.83 -48.25 14.16
C ASP A 119 -24.42 -49.65 14.43
N VAL A 120 -25.51 -49.97 13.74
CA VAL A 120 -26.31 -51.17 14.02
C VAL A 120 -25.68 -52.41 13.38
N ALA A 121 -25.44 -53.44 14.19
CA ALA A 121 -25.00 -54.76 13.72
C ALA A 121 -26.17 -55.74 13.56
N GLN A 122 -27.10 -55.72 14.51
CA GLN A 122 -28.30 -56.55 14.48
C GLN A 122 -29.49 -55.74 15.02
N LEU A 123 -30.65 -55.93 14.39
CA LEU A 123 -31.90 -55.32 14.82
C LEU A 123 -33.01 -56.37 14.81
N GLN A 124 -33.80 -56.40 15.87
CA GLN A 124 -34.98 -57.23 16.01
C GLN A 124 -36.20 -56.34 16.29
N ILE A 125 -37.25 -56.46 15.48
CA ILE A 125 -38.54 -55.84 15.74
C ILE A 125 -39.28 -56.72 16.75
N LEU A 126 -39.54 -56.17 17.93
CA LEU A 126 -40.23 -56.84 19.03
C LEU A 126 -41.76 -56.73 18.91
N GLY A 127 -42.23 -55.68 18.24
CA GLY A 127 -43.64 -55.43 17.99
C GLY A 127 -43.87 -54.05 17.39
N HIS A 128 -45.13 -53.71 17.15
CA HIS A 128 -45.55 -52.39 16.68
C HIS A 128 -46.54 -51.80 17.70
N ALA A 129 -46.29 -50.57 18.14
CA ALA A 129 -47.08 -49.89 19.15
C ALA A 129 -47.31 -48.41 18.75
N ALA A 130 -47.88 -47.62 19.65
CA ALA A 130 -47.97 -46.19 19.45
C ALA A 130 -46.56 -45.55 19.37
N PRO A 131 -46.40 -44.48 18.58
CA PRO A 131 -45.16 -43.70 18.56
C PRO A 131 -44.75 -43.24 19.96
N PRO A 132 -43.44 -42.97 20.21
CA PRO A 132 -42.98 -42.50 21.51
C PRO A 132 -43.69 -41.20 21.90
N MET A 133 -43.97 -41.05 23.21
CA MET A 133 -44.69 -39.89 23.74
C MET A 133 -43.94 -38.60 23.38
N ALA A 134 -44.67 -37.66 22.79
CA ALA A 134 -44.11 -36.38 22.38
C ALA A 134 -44.16 -35.39 23.55
N ALA A 135 -43.03 -34.76 23.87
CA ALA A 135 -42.93 -33.80 24.97
C ALA A 135 -43.29 -32.37 24.51
N PRO A 136 -44.08 -31.59 25.27
CA PRO A 136 -44.31 -30.18 24.95
C PRO A 136 -42.98 -29.42 25.02
N ALA A 137 -42.65 -28.64 23.99
CA ALA A 137 -41.38 -27.95 23.88
C ALA A 137 -41.56 -26.46 23.57
N SER A 138 -40.87 -25.61 24.32
CA SER A 138 -40.70 -24.19 23.98
C SER A 138 -39.57 -24.00 22.96
N TYR A 139 -39.47 -22.81 22.37
CA TYR A 139 -38.33 -22.48 21.50
C TYR A 139 -36.99 -22.62 22.24
N ASP A 140 -36.91 -22.22 23.51
CA ASP A 140 -35.69 -22.26 24.31
C ASP A 140 -35.27 -23.70 24.65
N ASP A 141 -36.23 -24.61 24.89
CA ASP A 141 -35.93 -26.04 25.05
C ASP A 141 -35.30 -26.64 23.79
N LEU A 142 -35.75 -26.21 22.60
CA LEU A 142 -35.20 -26.67 21.33
C LEU A 142 -33.81 -26.05 21.07
N ALA A 143 -33.65 -24.76 21.33
CA ALA A 143 -32.41 -24.03 21.12
C ALA A 143 -31.26 -24.51 22.02
N THR A 144 -31.57 -24.97 23.24
CA THR A 144 -30.60 -25.61 24.15
C THR A 144 -30.26 -27.05 23.75
N GLY A 145 -31.00 -27.62 22.79
CA GLY A 145 -30.82 -29.00 22.34
C GLY A 145 -31.41 -30.05 23.30
N ARG A 146 -32.18 -29.64 24.32
CA ARG A 146 -32.74 -30.53 25.36
C ARG A 146 -33.45 -31.75 24.78
N PHE A 147 -34.27 -31.54 23.75
CA PHE A 147 -35.07 -32.57 23.09
C PHE A 147 -34.50 -33.03 21.74
N HIS A 148 -33.27 -32.67 21.37
CA HIS A 148 -32.73 -32.99 20.04
C HIS A 148 -32.80 -34.50 19.75
N TYR A 149 -33.36 -34.86 18.59
CA TYR A 149 -33.79 -36.19 18.13
C TYR A 149 -34.84 -36.92 18.96
N GLN A 150 -35.69 -36.18 19.67
CA GLN A 150 -36.87 -36.71 20.35
C GLN A 150 -38.15 -36.18 19.71
N ARG A 151 -39.27 -36.89 19.90
CA ARG A 151 -40.59 -36.38 19.50
C ARG A 151 -41.02 -35.26 20.45
N VAL A 152 -41.47 -34.15 19.88
CA VAL A 152 -41.95 -32.98 20.60
C VAL A 152 -43.30 -32.52 20.07
N ILE A 153 -44.06 -31.84 20.92
CA ILE A 153 -45.27 -31.09 20.56
C ILE A 153 -44.94 -29.62 20.68
N VAL A 154 -45.19 -28.89 19.60
CA VAL A 154 -44.95 -27.45 19.53
C VAL A 154 -46.22 -26.76 19.07
N GLU A 155 -46.64 -25.71 19.80
CA GLU A 155 -47.80 -24.90 19.45
C GLU A 155 -47.36 -23.51 18.99
N GLY A 156 -48.02 -23.00 17.96
CA GLY A 156 -47.69 -21.69 17.42
C GLY A 156 -48.64 -21.23 16.32
N LEU A 157 -48.31 -20.09 15.70
CA LEU A 157 -49.08 -19.50 14.61
C LEU A 157 -48.33 -19.66 13.28
N GLY A 158 -48.96 -20.22 12.26
CA GLY A 158 -48.33 -20.37 10.93
C GLY A 158 -48.09 -19.01 10.27
N ARG A 159 -46.85 -18.68 9.91
CA ARG A 159 -46.48 -17.39 9.32
C ARG A 159 -46.36 -17.44 7.81
N THR A 160 -45.47 -18.30 7.31
CA THR A 160 -45.21 -18.47 5.88
C THR A 160 -45.07 -19.93 5.56
N LEU A 161 -45.42 -20.28 4.33
CA LEU A 161 -45.27 -21.63 3.81
C LEU A 161 -44.65 -21.54 2.41
N THR A 162 -43.49 -22.15 2.23
CA THR A 162 -42.69 -22.07 1.00
C THR A 162 -42.19 -23.46 0.61
N PRO A 163 -42.07 -23.79 -0.69
CA PRO A 163 -41.47 -25.06 -1.09
C PRO A 163 -39.96 -25.02 -0.84
N LEU A 164 -39.39 -26.11 -0.33
CA LEU A 164 -37.94 -26.31 -0.23
C LEU A 164 -37.42 -27.03 -1.48
N ASP A 165 -38.18 -28.02 -1.96
CA ASP A 165 -38.04 -28.71 -3.25
C ASP A 165 -39.38 -29.37 -3.64
N GLU A 166 -39.39 -30.21 -4.68
CA GLU A 166 -40.60 -30.89 -5.19
C GLU A 166 -41.33 -31.74 -4.15
N ASN A 167 -40.65 -32.24 -3.11
CA ASN A 167 -41.22 -33.16 -2.13
C ASN A 167 -41.17 -32.62 -0.69
N ARG A 168 -40.61 -31.43 -0.47
CA ARG A 168 -40.42 -30.86 0.86
C ARG A 168 -40.89 -29.43 0.94
N SER A 169 -41.49 -29.09 2.06
CA SER A 169 -42.03 -27.77 2.37
C SER A 169 -41.40 -27.20 3.64
N LEU A 170 -41.30 -25.87 3.69
CA LEU A 170 -40.85 -25.13 4.85
C LEU A 170 -41.98 -24.25 5.37
N LEU A 171 -42.46 -24.56 6.56
CA LEU A 171 -43.40 -23.76 7.32
C LEU A 171 -42.61 -22.96 8.38
N ARG A 172 -42.82 -21.65 8.44
CA ARG A 172 -42.31 -20.82 9.55
C ARG A 172 -43.42 -20.66 10.59
N LEU A 173 -43.14 -21.06 11.82
CA LEU A 173 -44.10 -21.06 12.93
C LEU A 173 -43.70 -20.01 13.98
N ALA A 174 -44.60 -19.07 14.29
CA ALA A 174 -44.41 -18.14 15.40
C ALA A 174 -44.66 -18.85 16.73
N ILE A 175 -43.66 -18.84 17.62
CA ILE A 175 -43.74 -19.42 18.98
C ILE A 175 -43.29 -18.32 19.94
N GLY A 176 -44.23 -17.76 20.70
CA GLY A 176 -43.99 -16.55 21.48
C GLY A 176 -43.49 -15.41 20.58
N SER A 177 -42.32 -14.85 20.90
CA SER A 177 -41.66 -13.78 20.12
C SER A 177 -40.67 -14.28 19.05
N ARG A 178 -40.47 -15.60 18.94
CA ARG A 178 -39.51 -16.23 18.02
C ARG A 178 -40.23 -16.91 16.85
N VAL A 179 -39.47 -17.26 15.83
CA VAL A 179 -39.96 -18.02 14.68
C VAL A 179 -39.14 -19.29 14.54
N LEU A 180 -39.81 -20.44 14.52
CA LEU A 180 -39.22 -21.76 14.36
C LEU A 180 -39.45 -22.27 12.93
N GLU A 181 -38.43 -22.90 12.36
CA GLU A 181 -38.56 -23.64 11.10
C GLU A 181 -39.20 -25.01 11.33
N VAL A 182 -40.23 -25.31 10.56
CA VAL A 182 -40.89 -26.62 10.49
C VAL A 182 -40.66 -27.15 9.08
N ARG A 183 -39.81 -28.17 8.97
CA ARG A 183 -39.48 -28.82 7.71
C ARG A 183 -40.39 -30.02 7.54
N VAL A 184 -41.20 -30.01 6.50
CA VAL A 184 -42.19 -31.04 6.24
C VAL A 184 -41.74 -31.82 5.01
N ASP A 185 -41.55 -33.13 5.14
CA ASP A 185 -41.18 -34.01 4.03
C ASP A 185 -42.41 -34.38 3.17
N ALA A 186 -43.24 -33.37 2.88
CA ALA A 186 -44.40 -33.44 2.02
C ALA A 186 -44.47 -32.22 1.07
N PRO A 187 -45.01 -32.40 -0.15
CA PRO A 187 -45.12 -31.35 -1.15
C PRO A 187 -46.13 -30.27 -0.74
N LEU A 188 -45.88 -29.05 -1.21
CA LEU A 188 -46.64 -27.86 -0.84
C LEU A 188 -48.09 -27.91 -1.32
N GLU A 189 -48.34 -28.53 -2.48
CA GLU A 189 -49.66 -28.62 -3.11
C GLU A 189 -50.67 -29.41 -2.28
N THR A 190 -50.18 -30.27 -1.40
CA THR A 190 -51.00 -31.08 -0.49
C THR A 190 -51.22 -30.42 0.88
N ALA A 191 -50.60 -29.25 1.11
CA ALA A 191 -50.67 -28.59 2.40
C ALA A 191 -52.05 -28.01 2.67
N PRO A 192 -52.59 -28.15 3.91
CA PRO A 192 -53.80 -27.46 4.31
C PRO A 192 -53.57 -25.94 4.45
N ALA A 193 -54.64 -25.18 4.69
CA ALA A 193 -54.56 -23.74 4.92
C ALA A 193 -53.96 -23.43 6.31
N LEU A 194 -52.63 -23.33 6.37
CA LEU A 194 -51.87 -23.21 7.63
C LEU A 194 -51.50 -21.77 8.01
N ILE A 195 -51.50 -20.84 7.06
CA ILE A 195 -51.07 -19.46 7.31
C ILE A 195 -52.12 -18.72 8.14
N ASP A 196 -51.70 -18.10 9.24
CA ASP A 196 -52.50 -17.38 10.22
C ASP A 196 -53.48 -18.26 11.03
N ALA A 197 -53.33 -19.58 10.89
CA ALA A 197 -53.98 -20.57 11.72
C ALA A 197 -53.09 -20.91 12.93
N ARG A 198 -53.71 -21.26 14.06
CA ARG A 198 -52.99 -21.82 15.21
C ARG A 198 -52.81 -23.31 15.00
N LEU A 199 -51.58 -23.74 15.17
CA LEU A 199 -51.12 -25.08 14.85
C LEU A 199 -50.57 -25.75 16.10
N ARG A 200 -50.89 -27.04 16.28
CA ARG A 200 -50.19 -27.95 17.18
C ARG A 200 -49.47 -28.98 16.31
N ILE A 201 -48.15 -29.01 16.40
CA ILE A 201 -47.31 -29.81 15.53
C ILE A 201 -46.60 -30.87 16.36
N THR A 202 -46.78 -32.13 15.99
CA THR A 202 -46.03 -33.24 16.56
C THR A 202 -44.88 -33.60 15.62
N ALA A 203 -43.64 -33.48 16.09
CA ALA A 203 -42.48 -33.51 15.20
C ALA A 203 -41.24 -34.08 15.87
N LEU A 204 -40.23 -34.42 15.06
CA LEU A 204 -38.87 -34.67 15.55
C LEU A 204 -38.17 -33.32 15.80
N ALA A 205 -37.68 -33.10 17.02
CA ALA A 205 -36.80 -31.97 17.30
C ALA A 205 -35.41 -32.20 16.69
N ALA A 206 -34.90 -31.22 15.94
CA ALA A 206 -33.63 -31.29 15.25
C ALA A 206 -32.98 -29.89 15.20
N GLY A 207 -31.92 -29.73 14.41
CA GLY A 207 -31.23 -28.45 14.31
C GLY A 207 -30.05 -28.47 13.36
N GLY A 208 -29.60 -27.28 12.96
CA GLY A 208 -28.40 -27.10 12.16
C GLY A 208 -27.16 -27.29 13.02
N ILE A 209 -26.30 -28.23 12.63
CA ILE A 209 -25.05 -28.55 13.34
C ILE A 209 -23.88 -28.12 12.47
N ASN A 210 -22.95 -27.35 13.03
CA ASN A 210 -21.73 -26.94 12.31
C ASN A 210 -20.61 -28.00 12.42
N ASP A 211 -19.51 -27.81 11.70
CA ASP A 211 -18.33 -28.71 11.72
C ASP A 211 -17.65 -28.80 13.10
N ARG A 212 -17.96 -27.87 14.00
CA ARG A 212 -17.50 -27.87 15.39
C ARG A 212 -18.45 -28.64 16.32
N ARG A 213 -19.44 -29.35 15.78
CA ARG A 213 -20.47 -30.11 16.52
C ARG A 213 -21.32 -29.24 17.45
N GLN A 214 -21.59 -27.99 17.04
CA GLN A 214 -22.41 -27.06 17.81
C GLN A 214 -23.78 -26.89 17.16
N LEU A 215 -24.82 -26.86 17.98
CA LEU A 215 -26.18 -26.53 17.56
C LEU A 215 -26.26 -25.03 17.28
N VAL A 216 -26.43 -24.65 16.00
CA VAL A 216 -26.45 -23.26 15.55
C VAL A 216 -27.88 -22.69 15.60
N PHE A 217 -28.87 -23.49 15.21
CA PHE A 217 -30.28 -23.12 15.26
C PHE A 217 -31.17 -24.37 15.34
N PRO A 218 -32.30 -24.32 16.07
CA PRO A 218 -33.26 -25.41 16.13
C PRO A 218 -34.21 -25.38 14.93
N TYR A 219 -34.68 -26.55 14.52
CA TYR A 219 -35.85 -26.72 13.66
C TYR A 219 -36.58 -28.01 14.05
N ILE A 220 -37.82 -28.17 13.63
CA ILE A 220 -38.55 -29.43 13.80
C ILE A 220 -38.84 -30.06 12.44
N ARG A 221 -38.85 -31.39 12.38
CA ARG A 221 -39.13 -32.17 11.17
C ARG A 221 -40.39 -33.01 11.30
N VAL A 222 -41.17 -32.98 10.24
CA VAL A 222 -42.44 -33.68 10.11
C VAL A 222 -42.42 -34.46 8.80
N THR A 223 -42.94 -35.69 8.77
CA THR A 223 -42.97 -36.49 7.55
C THR A 223 -44.19 -36.17 6.68
N GLU A 224 -45.33 -35.91 7.28
CA GLU A 224 -46.60 -35.72 6.57
C GLU A 224 -47.46 -34.62 7.22
N TRP A 225 -48.40 -34.05 6.46
CA TRP A 225 -49.26 -32.97 6.97
C TRP A 225 -50.21 -33.39 8.10
N ASN A 226 -50.45 -34.69 8.31
CA ASN A 226 -51.32 -35.20 9.38
C ASN A 226 -50.79 -34.88 10.79
N ASP A 227 -49.48 -34.73 10.94
CA ASP A 227 -48.82 -34.37 12.19
C ASP A 227 -48.92 -32.85 12.50
N VAL A 228 -49.53 -32.07 11.61
CA VAL A 228 -49.81 -30.64 11.75
C VAL A 228 -51.31 -30.44 12.01
N GLU A 229 -51.69 -30.37 13.28
CA GLU A 229 -53.09 -30.18 13.70
C GLU A 229 -53.44 -28.69 13.71
N ILE A 230 -54.55 -28.30 13.06
CA ILE A 230 -55.09 -26.93 13.16
C ILE A 230 -55.99 -26.85 14.39
N THR A 231 -55.51 -26.22 15.46
CA THR A 231 -56.28 -26.04 16.69
C THR A 231 -57.24 -24.85 16.63
N LYS A 232 -56.92 -23.83 15.81
CA LYS A 232 -57.79 -22.69 15.51
C LYS A 232 -57.57 -22.24 14.07
N ALA A 233 -58.63 -22.23 13.28
CA ALA A 233 -58.57 -21.82 11.87
C ALA A 233 -58.21 -20.33 11.72
N ALA A 234 -57.61 -20.00 10.58
CA ALA A 234 -57.28 -18.62 10.24
C ALA A 234 -58.55 -17.75 10.10
N PRO A 235 -58.54 -16.51 10.61
CA PRO A 235 -59.62 -15.57 10.35
C PRO A 235 -59.81 -15.32 8.85
N ALA A 236 -61.05 -15.12 8.40
CA ALA A 236 -61.29 -14.73 7.02
C ALA A 236 -60.69 -13.34 6.74
N LEU A 237 -59.93 -13.20 5.65
CA LEU A 237 -59.29 -11.94 5.25
C LEU A 237 -60.27 -10.75 5.22
N ALA A 238 -61.48 -10.95 4.71
CA ALA A 238 -62.51 -9.92 4.62
C ALA A 238 -63.08 -9.50 6.00
N ALA A 239 -62.95 -10.35 7.02
CA ALA A 239 -63.42 -10.07 8.38
C ALA A 239 -62.38 -9.29 9.22
N LEU A 240 -61.14 -9.17 8.75
CA LEU A 240 -60.09 -8.43 9.46
C LEU A 240 -60.31 -6.91 9.24
N PRO A 241 -60.47 -6.13 10.33
CA PRO A 241 -60.61 -4.69 10.24
C PRO A 241 -59.29 -4.04 9.80
N ILE A 242 -59.40 -2.86 9.20
CA ILE A 242 -58.22 -2.00 8.97
C ILE A 242 -57.81 -1.42 10.33
N THR A 243 -56.58 -1.71 10.73
CA THR A 243 -56.01 -1.34 12.03
C THR A 243 -55.06 -0.16 11.88
N SER A 244 -55.09 0.77 12.83
CA SER A 244 -54.14 1.88 12.89
C SER A 244 -52.77 1.40 13.37
N VAL A 245 -51.70 1.90 12.76
CA VAL A 245 -50.31 1.66 13.15
C VAL A 245 -50.07 1.98 14.62
N VAL A 246 -50.68 3.05 15.16
CA VAL A 246 -50.50 3.43 16.57
C VAL A 246 -51.01 2.34 17.52
N THR A 247 -52.03 1.61 17.11
CA THR A 247 -52.67 0.57 17.94
C THR A 247 -51.97 -0.80 17.85
N LEU A 248 -51.02 -0.96 16.93
CA LEU A 248 -50.28 -2.20 16.79
C LEU A 248 -49.43 -2.47 18.03
N LEU A 249 -49.51 -3.70 18.53
CA LEU A 249 -48.71 -4.19 19.66
C LEU A 249 -48.84 -3.34 20.93
N GLN A 250 -49.92 -2.55 21.06
CA GLN A 250 -50.29 -1.95 22.35
C GLN A 250 -50.66 -3.05 23.35
N PHE A 251 -50.56 -2.72 24.64
CA PHE A 251 -50.88 -3.64 25.72
C PHE A 251 -52.28 -4.25 25.54
N GLY A 252 -52.31 -5.57 25.40
CA GLY A 252 -53.50 -6.41 25.32
C GLY A 252 -53.23 -7.73 26.03
N ALA A 253 -54.18 -8.67 26.01
CA ALA A 253 -53.99 -10.01 26.59
C ALA A 253 -52.77 -10.67 25.90
N ALA A 254 -51.68 -10.81 26.65
CA ALA A 254 -50.31 -10.95 26.14
C ALA A 254 -49.90 -12.39 25.79
N ASP A 255 -50.83 -13.34 25.81
CA ASP A 255 -50.50 -14.76 25.76
C ASP A 255 -50.51 -15.37 24.34
N GLU A 256 -50.86 -14.59 23.31
CA GLU A 256 -51.03 -15.12 21.95
C GLU A 256 -50.20 -14.39 20.89
N PRO A 257 -49.46 -15.12 20.02
CA PRO A 257 -48.87 -14.53 18.82
C PRO A 257 -49.96 -13.81 18.02
N HIS A 258 -49.70 -12.55 17.66
CA HIS A 258 -50.69 -11.73 16.98
C HIS A 258 -51.00 -12.30 15.60
N HIS A 259 -52.31 -12.47 15.32
CA HIS A 259 -52.83 -12.71 13.99
C HIS A 259 -52.43 -11.59 13.02
N ARG A 260 -52.59 -11.86 11.72
CA ARG A 260 -52.32 -10.84 10.71
C ARG A 260 -53.11 -9.55 10.96
N ALA A 261 -52.44 -8.42 10.83
CA ALA A 261 -53.03 -7.09 10.87
C ALA A 261 -53.10 -6.50 9.46
N ARG A 262 -54.23 -5.85 9.14
CA ARG A 262 -54.48 -5.20 7.86
C ARG A 262 -54.32 -3.69 8.03
N ILE A 263 -53.46 -3.08 7.22
CA ILE A 263 -53.15 -1.64 7.28
C ILE A 263 -53.39 -1.04 5.91
N ARG A 264 -53.89 0.19 5.88
CA ARG A 264 -54.07 0.96 4.65
C ARG A 264 -53.43 2.33 4.78
N GLY A 265 -52.66 2.72 3.77
CA GLY A 265 -51.94 3.99 3.80
C GLY A 265 -51.22 4.29 2.50
N THR A 266 -50.50 5.41 2.47
CA THR A 266 -49.77 5.88 1.29
C THR A 266 -48.33 5.39 1.35
N VAL A 267 -47.85 4.77 0.27
CA VAL A 267 -46.48 4.26 0.14
C VAL A 267 -45.50 5.43 0.07
N LEU A 268 -44.56 5.48 1.02
CA LEU A 268 -43.52 6.50 1.10
C LEU A 268 -42.28 6.10 0.30
N ALA A 269 -41.91 4.83 0.40
CA ALA A 269 -40.76 4.21 -0.26
C ALA A 269 -40.98 2.70 -0.37
N ALA A 270 -40.45 2.11 -1.44
CA ALA A 270 -40.40 0.67 -1.63
C ALA A 270 -39.03 0.30 -2.21
N PHE A 271 -38.44 -0.78 -1.70
CA PHE A 271 -37.08 -1.20 -2.03
C PHE A 271 -37.07 -2.62 -2.62
N PRO A 272 -36.08 -2.95 -3.47
CA PRO A 272 -36.02 -4.27 -4.13
C PRO A 272 -35.89 -5.46 -3.19
N ASP A 273 -35.40 -5.24 -1.97
CA ASP A 273 -35.23 -6.26 -0.93
C ASP A 273 -36.52 -6.55 -0.13
N GLY A 274 -37.65 -5.97 -0.56
CA GLY A 274 -38.96 -6.16 0.03
C GLY A 274 -39.28 -5.22 1.20
N ARG A 275 -38.40 -4.27 1.54
CA ARG A 275 -38.72 -3.20 2.50
C ARG A 275 -39.67 -2.19 1.87
N VAL A 276 -40.74 -1.87 2.58
CA VAL A 276 -41.75 -0.89 2.20
C VAL A 276 -42.05 -0.01 3.41
N PHE A 277 -42.21 1.29 3.17
CA PHE A 277 -42.57 2.25 4.19
C PHE A 277 -43.91 2.87 3.81
N LEU A 278 -44.82 2.93 4.77
CA LEU A 278 -46.20 3.32 4.54
C LEU A 278 -46.65 4.28 5.63
N ARG A 279 -47.22 5.43 5.22
CA ARG A 279 -47.86 6.38 6.12
C ARG A 279 -49.32 6.01 6.27
N ASP A 280 -49.74 5.78 7.51
CA ASP A 280 -51.09 5.34 7.85
C ASP A 280 -52.14 6.36 7.39
N ALA A 281 -53.22 5.89 6.77
CA ALA A 281 -54.33 6.75 6.40
C ALA A 281 -55.38 6.87 7.53
N THR A 282 -55.27 6.07 8.59
CA THR A 282 -56.15 6.18 9.75
C THR A 282 -55.72 7.39 10.60
N PRO A 283 -56.68 8.21 11.07
CA PRO A 283 -56.35 9.37 11.89
C PRO A 283 -55.71 8.89 13.20
N PRO A 284 -54.58 9.50 13.62
CA PRO A 284 -53.93 9.14 14.86
C PRO A 284 -54.88 9.37 16.06
N PRO A 285 -54.83 8.51 17.09
CA PRO A 285 -55.60 8.74 18.31
C PRO A 285 -55.14 10.05 18.99
N PRO A 286 -56.03 10.73 19.75
CA PRO A 286 -55.67 11.94 20.46
C PRO A 286 -54.51 11.67 21.45
N PRO A 287 -53.55 12.60 21.59
CA PRO A 287 -52.40 12.41 22.48
C PRO A 287 -52.87 12.23 23.93
N ARG A 288 -52.22 11.31 24.67
CA ARG A 288 -52.54 11.03 26.09
C ARG A 288 -52.33 12.25 26.99
N GLU A 289 -51.32 13.07 26.70
CA GLU A 289 -51.01 14.32 27.41
C GLU A 289 -50.53 15.35 26.39
N THR A 290 -51.19 16.51 26.32
CA THR A 290 -50.65 17.68 25.62
C THR A 290 -49.94 18.54 26.66
N PRO A 291 -48.63 18.79 26.55
CA PRO A 291 -47.96 19.74 27.42
C PRO A 291 -48.68 21.10 27.30
N LYS A 292 -49.04 21.71 28.44
CA LYS A 292 -49.83 22.96 28.47
C LYS A 292 -49.21 24.12 27.67
N ASP A 293 -47.91 24.05 27.42
CA ASP A 293 -47.13 25.09 26.73
C ASP A 293 -46.64 24.67 25.31
N ALA A 294 -47.02 23.47 24.82
CA ALA A 294 -46.63 23.04 23.49
C ALA A 294 -47.58 23.60 22.43
N LEU A 295 -47.03 24.28 21.41
CA LEU A 295 -47.77 24.61 20.19
C LEU A 295 -48.42 23.34 19.62
N PRO A 296 -49.69 23.38 19.20
CA PRO A 296 -50.36 22.24 18.59
C PRO A 296 -49.62 21.89 17.28
N LYS A 297 -48.75 20.88 17.34
CA LYS A 297 -48.25 20.21 16.13
C LYS A 297 -49.44 19.42 15.56
N PRO A 298 -49.81 19.57 14.27
CA PRO A 298 -50.83 18.73 13.67
C PRO A 298 -50.41 17.28 13.86
N PRO A 299 -51.32 16.38 14.29
CA PRO A 299 -50.95 15.01 14.55
C PRO A 299 -50.58 14.37 13.21
N GLN A 300 -49.30 14.09 13.02
CA GLN A 300 -48.84 13.42 11.83
C GLN A 300 -49.32 11.98 11.92
N SER A 301 -49.90 11.49 10.82
CA SER A 301 -50.22 10.07 10.73
C SER A 301 -48.94 9.25 10.95
N PRO A 302 -48.98 8.23 11.80
CA PRO A 302 -47.82 7.37 12.03
C PRO A 302 -47.40 6.68 10.72
N SER A 303 -46.11 6.40 10.61
CA SER A 303 -45.57 5.60 9.52
C SER A 303 -45.08 4.26 10.04
N ILE A 304 -45.04 3.26 9.17
CA ILE A 304 -44.66 1.89 9.52
C ILE A 304 -43.69 1.31 8.50
N ALA A 305 -42.68 0.60 9.01
CA ALA A 305 -41.82 -0.24 8.21
C ALA A 305 -42.48 -1.61 7.99
N ILE A 306 -42.46 -2.08 6.75
CA ILE A 306 -43.10 -3.33 6.31
C ILE A 306 -42.07 -4.15 5.56
N ARG A 307 -42.04 -5.46 5.82
CA ARG A 307 -41.25 -6.43 5.07
C ARG A 307 -42.17 -7.38 4.32
N LEU A 308 -42.19 -7.25 3.00
CA LEU A 308 -42.98 -8.10 2.12
C LEU A 308 -42.39 -9.52 2.06
N SER A 309 -43.25 -10.53 1.95
CA SER A 309 -42.82 -11.93 1.73
C SER A 309 -42.37 -12.20 0.30
N SER A 310 -42.76 -11.34 -0.65
CA SER A 310 -42.39 -11.44 -2.06
C SER A 310 -42.20 -10.03 -2.63
N PRO A 311 -41.22 -9.83 -3.53
CA PRO A 311 -40.99 -8.52 -4.12
C PRO A 311 -42.19 -8.10 -4.96
N VAL A 312 -42.74 -6.92 -4.67
CA VAL A 312 -43.82 -6.29 -5.42
C VAL A 312 -43.37 -4.88 -5.80
N ASN A 313 -43.56 -4.51 -7.07
CA ASN A 313 -43.27 -3.16 -7.53
C ASN A 313 -44.36 -2.20 -7.04
N LEU A 314 -44.14 -1.63 -5.85
CA LEU A 314 -44.92 -0.53 -5.32
C LEU A 314 -44.27 0.80 -5.71
N ILE A 315 -45.09 1.75 -6.13
CA ILE A 315 -44.64 3.09 -6.52
C ILE A 315 -44.92 4.03 -5.35
N PRO A 316 -43.93 4.85 -4.91
CA PRO A 316 -44.17 5.90 -3.92
C PRO A 316 -45.33 6.81 -4.34
N GLY A 317 -46.26 7.08 -3.42
CA GLY A 317 -47.49 7.82 -3.68
C GLY A 317 -48.68 6.96 -4.07
N GLN A 318 -48.53 5.64 -4.19
CA GLN A 318 -49.70 4.76 -4.26
C GLN A 318 -50.29 4.56 -2.86
N ARG A 319 -51.62 4.47 -2.79
CA ARG A 319 -52.27 3.95 -1.60
C ARG A 319 -52.26 2.43 -1.66
N ALA A 320 -51.69 1.80 -0.66
CA ALA A 320 -51.59 0.36 -0.56
C ALA A 320 -52.38 -0.15 0.64
N GLU A 321 -53.03 -1.28 0.44
CA GLU A 321 -53.60 -2.09 1.51
C GLU A 321 -52.73 -3.32 1.70
N ILE A 322 -52.15 -3.46 2.88
CA ILE A 322 -51.13 -4.46 3.19
C ILE A 322 -51.57 -5.25 4.41
N ILE A 323 -51.41 -6.57 4.35
CA ILE A 323 -51.66 -7.47 5.46
C ILE A 323 -50.38 -8.19 5.86
N GLY A 324 -50.09 -8.29 7.14
CA GLY A 324 -48.88 -8.97 7.63
C GLY A 324 -48.93 -9.26 9.11
N PHE A 325 -47.90 -9.92 9.64
CA PHE A 325 -47.80 -10.23 11.07
C PHE A 325 -47.11 -9.07 11.81
N PRO A 326 -47.74 -8.48 12.83
CA PRO A 326 -47.13 -7.40 13.57
C PRO A 326 -46.00 -7.91 14.45
N ILE A 327 -44.85 -7.23 14.37
CA ILE A 327 -43.63 -7.51 15.13
C ILE A 327 -43.04 -6.20 15.66
N MET A 328 -42.21 -6.28 16.71
CA MET A 328 -41.34 -5.15 17.07
C MET A 328 -40.07 -5.19 16.21
N ALA A 329 -39.72 -4.07 15.59
CA ALA A 329 -38.50 -3.95 14.78
C ALA A 329 -37.74 -2.67 15.17
N GLY A 330 -36.77 -2.81 16.08
CA GLY A 330 -36.04 -1.66 16.61
C GLY A 330 -36.92 -0.83 17.55
N PHE A 331 -37.23 0.41 17.14
CA PHE A 331 -37.94 1.38 17.97
C PHE A 331 -39.48 1.32 17.84
N SER A 332 -40.02 0.98 16.66
CA SER A 332 -41.46 0.97 16.38
C SER A 332 -42.00 -0.40 15.96
N ALA A 333 -43.33 -0.52 15.94
CA ALA A 333 -44.02 -1.68 15.41
C ALA A 333 -43.83 -1.76 13.88
N SER A 334 -43.70 -2.97 13.37
CA SER A 334 -43.50 -3.28 11.95
C SER A 334 -44.40 -4.44 11.53
N LEU A 335 -44.65 -4.59 10.23
CA LEU A 335 -45.27 -5.78 9.67
C LEU A 335 -44.22 -6.66 8.97
N ALA A 336 -44.22 -7.94 9.28
CA ALA A 336 -43.39 -8.94 8.62
C ALA A 336 -44.23 -9.99 7.89
N ASP A 337 -43.58 -10.65 6.93
CA ASP A 337 -44.20 -11.61 6.01
C ASP A 337 -45.48 -11.05 5.36
N ALA A 338 -45.38 -9.78 4.97
CA ALA A 338 -46.53 -9.03 4.52
C ALA A 338 -46.85 -9.26 3.04
N LEU A 339 -48.13 -9.14 2.71
CA LEU A 339 -48.68 -9.26 1.36
C LEU A 339 -49.46 -8.00 1.02
N VAL A 340 -49.31 -7.56 -0.22
CA VAL A 340 -50.10 -6.46 -0.77
C VAL A 340 -51.45 -7.02 -1.25
N LEU A 341 -52.55 -6.50 -0.71
CA LEU A 341 -53.91 -6.91 -1.08
C LEU A 341 -54.46 -6.09 -2.23
N ALA A 342 -54.25 -4.77 -2.19
CA ALA A 342 -54.73 -3.83 -3.20
C ALA A 342 -53.81 -2.61 -3.28
N THR A 343 -53.76 -2.01 -4.47
CA THR A 343 -53.07 -0.73 -4.71
C THR A 343 -53.95 0.19 -5.54
N GLU A 344 -53.93 1.47 -5.20
CA GLU A 344 -54.66 2.53 -5.86
C GLU A 344 -53.71 3.73 -6.09
N PRO A 345 -53.83 4.47 -7.20
CA PRO A 345 -53.12 5.74 -7.34
C PRO A 345 -53.56 6.72 -6.25
N ASP A 346 -52.62 7.45 -5.67
CA ASP A 346 -52.86 8.48 -4.66
C ASP A 346 -51.88 9.64 -4.89
N GLU A 347 -51.92 10.66 -4.04
CA GLU A 347 -51.03 11.81 -4.14
C GLU A 347 -49.58 11.43 -3.78
N SER A 348 -48.61 12.10 -4.43
CA SER A 348 -47.20 11.92 -4.08
C SER A 348 -46.96 12.27 -2.61
N PRO A 349 -46.20 11.45 -1.86
CA PRO A 349 -46.11 11.61 -0.43
C PRO A 349 -45.29 12.86 -0.12
N ALA A 350 -45.91 13.82 0.58
CA ALA A 350 -45.20 14.99 1.09
C ALA A 350 -44.22 14.59 2.19
N ALA A 351 -42.96 14.99 2.05
CA ALA A 351 -41.96 14.82 3.08
C ALA A 351 -42.25 15.75 4.26
N ALA A 352 -42.17 15.24 5.49
CA ALA A 352 -42.26 16.06 6.69
C ALA A 352 -40.98 16.89 6.81
N VAL A 353 -41.12 18.21 6.93
CA VAL A 353 -39.98 19.10 7.14
C VAL A 353 -39.59 19.04 8.61
N VAL A 354 -38.40 18.51 8.91
CA VAL A 354 -37.96 18.23 10.28
C VAL A 354 -36.67 18.97 10.61
N SER A 355 -36.60 19.48 11.84
CA SER A 355 -35.34 19.96 12.39
C SER A 355 -34.48 18.78 12.83
N LEU A 356 -33.18 19.01 13.02
CA LEU A 356 -32.28 17.97 13.53
C LEU A 356 -32.70 17.46 14.93
N LYS A 357 -33.37 18.30 15.72
CA LYS A 357 -33.90 17.92 17.04
C LYS A 357 -35.11 16.99 16.90
N ASP A 358 -36.04 17.30 16.00
CA ASP A 358 -37.21 16.44 15.72
C ASP A 358 -36.76 15.11 15.07
N PHE A 359 -35.69 15.12 14.27
CA PHE A 359 -35.09 13.91 13.70
C PHE A 359 -34.58 12.95 14.78
N GLN A 360 -34.10 13.46 15.91
CA GLN A 360 -33.53 12.65 17.00
C GLN A 360 -34.53 12.23 18.08
N ASP A 361 -35.71 12.84 18.19
CA ASP A 361 -36.66 12.52 19.25
C ASP A 361 -37.47 11.23 18.96
N GLY A 362 -37.32 10.68 17.75
CA GLY A 362 -37.95 9.46 17.30
C GLY A 362 -39.37 9.62 16.78
N SER A 363 -39.92 10.84 16.75
CA SER A 363 -41.32 11.10 16.35
C SER A 363 -41.64 10.81 14.89
N HIS A 364 -40.62 10.73 14.04
CA HIS A 364 -40.74 10.49 12.60
C HIS A 364 -40.20 9.12 12.16
N ASP A 365 -40.08 8.15 13.07
CA ASP A 365 -39.61 6.80 12.68
C ASP A 365 -40.45 6.21 11.54
N ALA A 366 -39.77 5.54 10.60
CA ALA A 366 -40.34 5.00 9.37
C ALA A 366 -41.01 6.03 8.43
N ASP A 367 -40.92 7.34 8.70
CA ASP A 367 -41.56 8.39 7.91
C ASP A 367 -40.62 9.07 6.91
N LEU A 368 -41.19 9.63 5.83
CA LEU A 368 -40.44 10.39 4.83
C LEU A 368 -40.20 11.81 5.33
N VAL A 369 -38.93 12.15 5.57
CA VAL A 369 -38.50 13.42 6.13
C VAL A 369 -37.58 14.19 5.19
N HIS A 370 -37.68 15.52 5.25
CA HIS A 370 -36.77 16.48 4.62
C HIS A 370 -36.09 17.29 5.72
N LEU A 371 -34.75 17.30 5.73
CA LEU A 371 -33.99 18.00 6.76
C LEU A 371 -33.94 19.50 6.46
N THR A 372 -34.29 20.34 7.43
CA THR A 372 -34.19 21.80 7.27
C THR A 372 -32.76 22.30 7.18
N THR A 373 -31.81 21.58 7.79
CA THR A 373 -30.41 21.98 7.87
C THR A 373 -29.57 21.16 6.88
N PRO A 374 -28.85 21.80 5.96
CA PRO A 374 -27.93 21.11 5.08
C PRO A 374 -26.89 20.27 5.85
N ALA A 375 -26.40 19.21 5.21
CA ALA A 375 -25.40 18.33 5.78
C ALA A 375 -24.14 18.32 4.89
N VAL A 376 -22.97 18.26 5.51
CA VAL A 376 -21.69 18.15 4.79
C VAL A 376 -21.32 16.67 4.69
N LEU A 377 -21.05 16.18 3.48
CA LEU A 377 -20.59 14.82 3.25
C LEU A 377 -19.14 14.68 3.71
N ASN A 378 -18.91 13.90 4.76
CA ASN A 378 -17.57 13.66 5.30
C ASN A 378 -16.90 12.43 4.70
N ASP A 379 -17.70 11.38 4.44
CA ASP A 379 -17.24 10.09 3.94
C ASP A 379 -18.38 9.28 3.32
N PHE A 380 -18.05 8.36 2.42
CA PHE A 380 -19.00 7.34 1.98
C PHE A 380 -18.28 6.05 1.60
N PHE A 381 -18.88 4.91 1.92
CA PHE A 381 -18.30 3.60 1.63
C PHE A 381 -19.36 2.61 1.15
N ARG A 382 -18.90 1.61 0.41
CA ARG A 382 -19.75 0.51 -0.05
C ARG A 382 -20.05 -0.43 1.12
N SER A 383 -21.33 -0.70 1.32
CA SER A 383 -21.87 -1.69 2.26
C SER A 383 -22.37 -2.93 1.50
N ALA A 384 -22.84 -3.95 2.21
CA ALA A 384 -23.41 -5.16 1.62
C ALA A 384 -24.62 -4.85 0.71
N ASP A 385 -25.47 -3.90 1.13
CA ASP A 385 -26.74 -3.59 0.47
C ASP A 385 -26.71 -2.28 -0.35
N GLY A 386 -25.55 -1.62 -0.49
CA GLY A 386 -25.43 -0.35 -1.21
C GLY A 386 -24.31 0.54 -0.68
N PHE A 387 -24.61 1.80 -0.36
CA PHE A 387 -23.65 2.78 0.16
C PHE A 387 -24.12 3.36 1.49
N GLU A 388 -23.16 3.55 2.40
CA GLU A 388 -23.36 4.33 3.61
C GLU A 388 -22.64 5.68 3.47
N LEU A 389 -23.38 6.77 3.66
CA LEU A 389 -22.88 8.13 3.69
C LEU A 389 -22.78 8.60 5.14
N ARG A 390 -21.63 9.14 5.50
CA ARG A 390 -21.38 9.80 6.79
C ARG A 390 -21.38 11.30 6.59
N LEU A 391 -22.32 11.96 7.25
CA LEU A 391 -22.51 13.40 7.10
C LEU A 391 -22.44 14.10 8.45
N THR A 392 -22.20 15.40 8.43
CA THR A 392 -22.31 16.27 9.60
C THR A 392 -23.30 17.40 9.28
N SER A 393 -24.35 17.54 10.08
CA SER A 393 -25.27 18.69 10.02
C SER A 393 -25.21 19.43 11.34
N SER A 394 -24.98 20.76 11.30
CA SER A 394 -24.85 21.61 12.49
C SER A 394 -23.91 21.08 13.59
N GLY A 395 -22.80 20.45 13.21
CA GLY A 395 -21.79 19.90 14.13
C GLY A 395 -22.10 18.50 14.67
N MET A 396 -23.21 17.89 14.25
CA MET A 396 -23.63 16.59 14.70
C MET A 396 -23.47 15.53 13.61
N PRO A 397 -22.90 14.36 13.92
CA PRO A 397 -22.72 13.29 12.95
C PRO A 397 -24.05 12.59 12.67
N MET A 398 -24.27 12.24 11.41
CA MET A 398 -25.42 11.47 10.96
C MET A 398 -25.06 10.49 9.85
N ARG A 399 -25.90 9.48 9.69
CA ARG A 399 -25.73 8.42 8.69
C ARG A 399 -26.90 8.46 7.71
N ALA A 400 -26.60 8.29 6.44
CA ALA A 400 -27.59 8.02 5.42
C ALA A 400 -27.21 6.75 4.65
N PHE A 401 -28.19 5.93 4.29
CA PHE A 401 -28.03 4.70 3.56
C PHE A 401 -28.69 4.84 2.20
N LEU A 402 -27.98 4.43 1.15
CA LEU A 402 -28.44 4.46 -0.23
C LEU A 402 -28.34 3.05 -0.80
N LEU A 403 -29.49 2.39 -1.00
CA LEU A 403 -29.58 1.00 -1.43
C LEU A 403 -29.49 0.87 -2.96
N GLN A 404 -28.33 1.25 -3.52
CA GLN A 404 -28.07 1.14 -4.95
C GLN A 404 -26.67 0.58 -5.22
N SER A 405 -26.51 -0.08 -6.37
CA SER A 405 -25.24 -0.69 -6.77
C SER A 405 -24.20 0.33 -7.22
N ASP A 406 -24.65 1.41 -7.87
CA ASP A 406 -23.78 2.41 -8.47
C ASP A 406 -23.33 3.47 -7.45
N ALA A 407 -22.05 3.82 -7.49
CA ALA A 407 -21.51 4.84 -6.62
C ALA A 407 -22.20 6.20 -6.89
N PRO A 408 -22.65 6.91 -5.84
CA PRO A 408 -23.22 8.23 -6.03
C PRO A 408 -22.13 9.18 -6.55
N ALA A 409 -22.48 10.03 -7.52
CA ALA A 409 -21.59 11.06 -8.07
C ALA A 409 -21.46 12.25 -7.09
N LEU A 410 -20.91 11.99 -5.91
CA LEU A 410 -20.75 12.97 -4.83
C LEU A 410 -19.28 13.24 -4.55
N GLU A 411 -18.95 14.52 -4.39
CA GLU A 411 -17.62 14.95 -3.97
C GLU A 411 -17.54 15.05 -2.43
N MET A 412 -16.43 14.60 -1.88
CA MET A 412 -16.14 14.70 -0.45
C MET A 412 -16.08 16.17 -0.01
N GLY A 413 -16.82 16.52 1.04
CA GLY A 413 -16.97 17.90 1.52
C GLY A 413 -18.08 18.69 0.82
N ALA A 414 -18.83 18.10 -0.10
CA ALA A 414 -20.02 18.73 -0.66
C ALA A 414 -21.09 18.97 0.41
N THR A 415 -21.78 20.10 0.32
CA THR A 415 -22.94 20.40 1.17
C THR A 415 -24.19 19.94 0.44
N VAL A 416 -24.93 19.03 1.06
CA VAL A 416 -26.10 18.37 0.48
C VAL A 416 -27.36 18.63 1.30
N ASP A 417 -28.46 18.76 0.59
CA ASP A 417 -29.82 18.69 1.10
C ASP A 417 -30.32 17.25 0.96
N LEU A 418 -30.98 16.73 2.00
CA LEU A 418 -31.34 15.32 2.09
C LEU A 418 -32.82 15.14 2.36
N THR A 419 -33.45 14.28 1.56
CA THR A 419 -34.77 13.72 1.81
C THR A 419 -34.65 12.22 2.00
N GLY A 420 -35.34 11.60 2.94
CA GLY A 420 -35.25 10.16 3.11
C GLY A 420 -36.19 9.62 4.16
N ILE A 421 -36.26 8.31 4.26
CA ILE A 421 -37.00 7.66 5.34
C ILE A 421 -36.18 7.74 6.62
N CYS A 422 -36.73 8.30 7.69
CA CYS A 422 -36.08 8.31 8.99
C CYS A 422 -36.16 6.92 9.63
N LEU A 423 -35.02 6.40 10.08
CA LEU A 423 -34.90 5.15 10.81
C LEU A 423 -34.28 5.42 12.17
N VAL A 424 -35.03 5.12 13.22
CA VAL A 424 -34.66 5.41 14.59
C VAL A 424 -34.13 4.14 15.26
N GLU A 425 -32.91 4.22 15.78
CA GLU A 425 -32.29 3.21 16.62
C GLU A 425 -32.46 3.61 18.09
N SER A 426 -33.06 2.71 18.87
CA SER A 426 -33.23 2.89 20.31
C SER A 426 -32.11 2.23 21.09
N SER A 427 -31.80 2.82 22.24
CA SER A 427 -30.96 2.23 23.28
C SER A 427 -31.74 2.11 24.58
N THR A 428 -31.37 1.12 25.38
CA THR A 428 -32.19 0.63 26.50
C THR A 428 -31.96 1.35 27.84
N ASP A 429 -31.16 2.40 27.93
CA ASP A 429 -30.55 2.75 29.24
C ASP A 429 -31.06 4.05 29.93
N LYS A 430 -32.38 4.30 29.96
CA LYS A 430 -32.99 5.24 30.94
C LYS A 430 -34.37 4.80 31.47
N GLY A 431 -34.38 3.85 32.41
CA GLY A 431 -35.58 3.44 33.14
C GLY A 431 -36.57 2.64 32.29
N PHE A 432 -37.88 2.79 32.53
CA PHE A 432 -38.93 2.05 31.80
C PHE A 432 -39.34 2.69 30.45
N ARG A 433 -38.62 3.73 29.98
CA ARG A 433 -38.92 4.42 28.72
C ARG A 433 -37.80 4.19 27.71
N SER A 434 -38.15 3.73 26.52
CA SER A 434 -37.23 3.73 25.37
C SER A 434 -37.05 5.17 24.87
N GLN A 435 -35.81 5.56 24.60
CA GLN A 435 -35.47 6.85 24.00
C GLN A 435 -34.74 6.60 22.69
N ALA A 436 -35.03 7.42 21.68
CA ALA A 436 -34.26 7.48 20.46
C ALA A 436 -32.84 7.98 20.79
N GLU A 437 -31.82 7.18 20.44
CA GLU A 437 -30.42 7.58 20.63
C GLU A 437 -29.78 8.01 19.32
N ARG A 438 -30.14 7.33 18.22
CA ARG A 438 -29.59 7.59 16.90
C ARG A 438 -30.72 7.55 15.90
N ALA A 439 -30.65 8.44 14.93
CA ALA A 439 -31.49 8.42 13.76
C ALA A 439 -30.60 8.41 12.52
N SER A 440 -31.04 7.66 11.52
CA SER A 440 -30.39 7.55 10.22
C SER A 440 -31.42 7.78 9.12
N LEU A 441 -30.94 8.15 7.93
CA LEU A 441 -31.79 8.30 6.76
C LEU A 441 -31.62 7.12 5.82
N LEU A 442 -32.71 6.54 5.35
CA LEU A 442 -32.72 5.61 4.24
C LEU A 442 -33.23 6.33 2.99
N LEU A 443 -32.32 6.61 2.07
CA LEU A 443 -32.59 7.33 0.84
C LEU A 443 -33.24 6.41 -0.19
N ARG A 444 -34.24 6.89 -0.91
CA ARG A 444 -34.97 6.09 -1.92
C ARG A 444 -34.16 5.94 -3.20
N SER A 445 -33.41 6.98 -3.56
CA SER A 445 -32.53 7.01 -4.73
C SER A 445 -31.49 8.14 -4.60
N ALA A 446 -30.55 8.22 -5.54
CA ALA A 446 -29.61 9.35 -5.60
C ALA A 446 -30.30 10.71 -5.79
N ASN A 447 -31.54 10.78 -6.32
CA ASN A 447 -32.28 12.02 -6.49
C ASN A 447 -32.71 12.66 -5.17
N ASP A 448 -32.73 11.88 -4.09
CA ASP A 448 -33.02 12.37 -2.74
C ASP A 448 -31.83 13.15 -2.12
N ILE A 449 -30.69 13.17 -2.82
CA ILE A 449 -29.49 13.94 -2.46
C ILE A 449 -29.36 15.11 -3.43
N ARG A 450 -29.58 16.32 -2.93
CA ARG A 450 -29.39 17.54 -3.74
C ARG A 450 -28.15 18.29 -3.28
N VAL A 451 -27.14 18.39 -4.14
CA VAL A 451 -25.93 19.17 -3.86
C VAL A 451 -26.28 20.67 -3.90
N ILE A 452 -26.18 21.33 -2.75
CA ILE A 452 -26.36 22.79 -2.62
C ILE A 452 -25.06 23.50 -3.03
N HIS A 453 -23.94 23.03 -2.48
CA HIS A 453 -22.61 23.51 -2.80
C HIS A 453 -21.69 22.33 -3.09
N SER A 454 -21.00 22.39 -4.24
CA SER A 454 -19.93 21.45 -4.58
C SER A 454 -18.80 21.53 -3.56
N ALA A 455 -17.94 20.51 -3.52
CA ALA A 455 -16.81 20.53 -2.61
C ALA A 455 -15.92 21.76 -2.86
N PRO A 456 -15.33 22.37 -1.80
CA PRO A 456 -14.37 23.45 -1.98
C PRO A 456 -13.25 23.03 -2.93
N PHE A 457 -12.89 23.89 -3.89
CA PHE A 457 -11.81 23.58 -4.82
C PHE A 457 -10.49 23.27 -4.09
N TRP A 458 -10.22 23.95 -2.98
CA TRP A 458 -9.07 23.70 -2.13
C TRP A 458 -9.32 22.55 -1.15
N THR A 459 -8.97 21.34 -1.57
CA THR A 459 -8.82 20.20 -0.68
C THR A 459 -7.38 20.12 -0.16
N ALA A 460 -7.16 19.42 0.96
CA ALA A 460 -5.81 19.21 1.53
C ALA A 460 -4.83 18.64 0.48
N GLY A 461 -5.28 17.68 -0.34
CA GLY A 461 -4.47 17.11 -1.41
C GLY A 461 -4.08 18.12 -2.49
N ARG A 462 -5.02 18.97 -2.94
CA ARG A 462 -4.73 20.02 -3.94
C ARG A 462 -3.80 21.10 -3.38
N LEU A 463 -3.89 21.42 -2.09
CA LEU A 463 -3.00 22.37 -1.42
C LEU A 463 -1.57 21.82 -1.32
N VAL A 464 -1.41 20.52 -1.02
CA VAL A 464 -0.09 19.86 -1.04
C VAL A 464 0.50 19.90 -2.44
N ILE A 465 -0.27 19.55 -3.48
CA ILE A 465 0.20 19.60 -4.88
C ILE A 465 0.63 21.03 -5.25
N ALA A 466 -0.20 22.04 -4.97
CA ALA A 466 0.13 23.43 -5.24
C ALA A 466 1.41 23.88 -4.49
N SER A 467 1.58 23.45 -3.25
CA SER A 467 2.76 23.71 -2.44
C SER A 467 4.02 23.05 -3.02
N CYS A 468 3.91 21.81 -3.51
CA CYS A 468 5.00 21.11 -4.18
C CYS A 468 5.39 21.79 -5.51
N ILE A 469 4.40 22.23 -6.31
CA ILE A 469 4.66 22.98 -7.55
C ILE A 469 5.40 24.28 -7.22
N LEU A 470 4.92 25.02 -6.22
CA LEU A 470 5.56 26.27 -5.79
C LEU A 470 6.99 26.03 -5.31
N ALA A 471 7.22 25.00 -4.47
CA ALA A 471 8.54 24.63 -4.00
C ALA A 471 9.48 24.23 -5.16
N GLY A 472 8.96 23.50 -6.16
CA GLY A 472 9.70 23.14 -7.38
C GLY A 472 10.08 24.37 -8.21
N LEU A 473 9.18 25.32 -8.39
CA LEU A 473 9.46 26.59 -9.08
C LEU A 473 10.52 27.42 -8.35
N VAL A 474 10.42 27.50 -7.02
CA VAL A 474 11.41 28.17 -6.18
C VAL A 474 12.79 27.50 -6.31
N LEU A 475 12.84 26.17 -6.28
CA LEU A 475 14.09 25.42 -6.46
C LEU A 475 14.71 25.67 -7.85
N LEU A 476 13.89 25.64 -8.91
CA LEU A 476 14.35 25.95 -10.27
C LEU A 476 14.90 27.38 -10.39
N ALA A 477 14.24 28.36 -9.75
CA ALA A 477 14.73 29.73 -9.71
C ALA A 477 16.07 29.83 -8.98
N PHE A 478 16.27 29.11 -7.86
CA PHE A 478 17.56 29.07 -7.17
C PHE A 478 18.66 28.43 -8.02
N ILE A 479 18.37 27.32 -8.70
CA ILE A 479 19.31 26.66 -9.62
C ILE A 479 19.69 27.62 -10.76
N TRP A 480 18.71 28.30 -11.34
CA TRP A 480 18.92 29.29 -12.39
C TRP A 480 19.81 30.45 -11.92
N ILE A 481 19.51 31.04 -10.76
CA ILE A 481 20.30 32.12 -10.17
C ILE A 481 21.74 31.66 -9.90
N ALA A 482 21.92 30.45 -9.37
CA ALA A 482 23.25 29.89 -9.11
C ALA A 482 24.04 29.67 -10.41
N ALA A 483 23.40 29.14 -11.45
CA ALA A 483 23.99 28.97 -12.77
C ALA A 483 24.40 30.31 -13.40
N GLN A 484 23.52 31.33 -13.30
CA GLN A 484 23.80 32.67 -13.81
C GLN A 484 24.97 33.32 -13.07
N ARG A 485 25.05 33.20 -11.74
CA ARG A 485 26.19 33.69 -10.95
C ARG A 485 27.51 33.02 -11.35
N ARG A 486 27.49 31.71 -11.64
CA ARG A 486 28.67 31.00 -12.15
C ARG A 486 29.11 31.55 -13.51
N GLN A 487 28.16 31.76 -14.45
CA GLN A 487 28.47 32.32 -15.76
C GLN A 487 29.09 33.72 -15.66
N ILE A 488 28.53 34.60 -14.81
CA ILE A 488 29.08 35.95 -14.59
C ILE A 488 30.51 35.85 -14.03
N GLY A 489 30.76 34.98 -13.05
CA GLY A 489 32.10 34.78 -12.48
C GLY A 489 33.14 34.32 -13.51
N PHE A 490 32.77 33.38 -14.40
CA PHE A 490 33.63 32.94 -15.50
C PHE A 490 33.91 34.03 -16.53
N LEU A 491 32.94 34.89 -16.82
CA LEU A 491 33.12 35.97 -17.80
C LEU A 491 33.98 37.10 -17.22
N SER A 492 33.75 37.48 -15.96
CA SER A 492 34.56 38.49 -15.26
C SER A 492 36.03 38.07 -15.17
N SER A 493 36.34 36.80 -14.88
CA SER A 493 37.73 36.34 -14.83
C SER A 493 38.41 36.42 -16.20
N ARG A 494 37.71 36.08 -17.29
CA ARG A 494 38.23 36.25 -18.67
C ARG A 494 38.48 37.70 -19.02
N ILE A 495 37.56 38.61 -18.69
CA ILE A 495 37.73 40.05 -18.96
C ILE A 495 38.94 40.59 -18.20
N VAL A 496 39.12 40.23 -16.92
CA VAL A 496 40.28 40.67 -16.13
C VAL A 496 41.59 40.11 -16.70
N GLN A 497 41.62 38.83 -17.09
CA GLN A 497 42.80 38.23 -17.71
C GLN A 497 43.14 38.92 -19.04
N GLN A 498 42.15 39.14 -19.89
CA GLN A 498 42.35 39.78 -21.18
C GLN A 498 42.77 41.24 -21.04
N ALA A 499 42.13 41.99 -20.14
CA ALA A 499 42.55 43.37 -19.82
C ALA A 499 43.99 43.42 -19.29
N THR A 500 44.40 42.43 -18.48
CA THR A 500 45.79 42.34 -17.98
C THR A 500 46.78 42.06 -19.11
N LEU A 501 46.43 41.20 -20.06
CA LEU A 501 47.26 40.89 -21.23
C LEU A 501 47.36 42.11 -22.17
N ASP A 502 46.24 42.74 -22.48
CA ASP A 502 46.18 43.94 -23.32
C ASP A 502 47.02 45.07 -22.70
N GLU A 503 46.94 45.26 -21.38
CA GLU A 503 47.72 46.26 -20.66
C GLU A 503 49.22 45.95 -20.69
N ARG A 504 49.62 44.69 -20.51
CA ARG A 504 51.03 44.28 -20.66
C ARG A 504 51.54 44.51 -22.07
N GLN A 505 50.75 44.19 -23.10
CA GLN A 505 51.11 44.46 -24.49
C GLN A 505 51.16 45.95 -24.82
N ARG A 506 50.27 46.76 -24.22
CA ARG A 506 50.31 48.22 -24.32
C ARG A 506 51.59 48.77 -23.72
N ILE A 507 51.92 48.36 -22.49
CA ILE A 507 53.16 48.73 -21.79
C ILE A 507 54.38 48.32 -22.64
N ALA A 508 54.44 47.09 -23.13
CA ALA A 508 55.57 46.64 -23.96
C ALA A 508 55.76 47.50 -25.23
N ARG A 509 54.66 47.89 -25.89
CA ARG A 509 54.72 48.79 -27.05
C ARG A 509 55.16 50.21 -26.68
N GLU A 510 54.59 50.79 -25.64
CA GLU A 510 54.95 52.14 -25.17
C GLU A 510 56.42 52.22 -24.73
N PHE A 511 56.90 51.19 -24.04
CA PHE A 511 58.32 51.04 -23.70
C PHE A 511 59.18 50.93 -24.95
N HIS A 512 58.83 50.07 -25.92
CA HIS A 512 59.59 49.94 -27.16
C HIS A 512 59.66 51.25 -27.94
N ASP A 513 58.52 51.92 -28.15
CA ASP A 513 58.45 53.13 -28.96
C ASP A 513 59.17 54.30 -28.28
N THR A 514 59.02 54.48 -26.96
CA THR A 514 59.57 55.66 -26.28
C THR A 514 61.02 55.46 -25.87
N LEU A 515 61.36 54.35 -25.19
CA LEU A 515 62.73 54.13 -24.72
C LEU A 515 63.68 53.87 -25.88
N GLU A 516 63.31 53.06 -26.88
CA GLU A 516 64.26 52.80 -27.98
C GLU A 516 64.47 54.04 -28.83
N GLN A 517 63.45 54.87 -29.06
CA GLN A 517 63.61 56.13 -29.80
C GLN A 517 64.44 57.14 -29.01
N GLU A 518 64.19 57.32 -27.72
CA GLU A 518 64.96 58.26 -26.90
C GLU A 518 66.42 57.83 -26.75
N LEU A 519 66.68 56.53 -26.50
CA LEU A 519 68.04 56.00 -26.40
C LEU A 519 68.76 56.08 -27.75
N THR A 520 68.07 55.85 -28.86
CA THR A 520 68.64 56.03 -30.20
C THR A 520 68.94 57.51 -30.49
N GLY A 521 68.03 58.41 -30.14
CA GLY A 521 68.22 59.85 -30.28
C GLY A 521 69.36 60.39 -29.41
N LEU A 522 69.51 59.87 -28.18
CA LEU A 522 70.64 60.17 -27.31
C LEU A 522 71.94 59.64 -27.89
N SER A 523 71.94 58.41 -28.41
CA SER A 523 73.08 57.82 -29.11
C SER A 523 73.52 58.70 -30.29
N LEU A 524 72.57 59.18 -31.11
CA LEU A 524 72.85 60.08 -32.24
C LEU A 524 73.36 61.46 -31.80
N ARG A 525 72.87 62.02 -30.69
CA ARG A 525 73.38 63.30 -30.15
C ARG A 525 74.79 63.15 -29.59
N LEU A 526 75.09 62.04 -28.93
CA LEU A 526 76.43 61.70 -28.49
C LEU A 526 77.37 61.53 -29.70
N ASP A 527 76.91 60.84 -30.76
CA ASP A 527 77.65 60.70 -32.01
C ASP A 527 77.90 62.08 -32.67
N ALA A 528 76.89 62.95 -32.75
CA ALA A 528 77.03 64.32 -33.27
C ALA A 528 78.00 65.18 -32.44
N ALA A 529 77.98 65.07 -31.10
CA ALA A 529 78.91 65.79 -30.24
C ALA A 529 80.38 65.43 -30.54
N THR A 530 80.65 64.18 -30.94
CA THR A 530 82.01 63.73 -31.31
C THR A 530 82.51 64.19 -32.67
N THR A 531 81.68 64.83 -33.51
CA THR A 531 82.09 65.32 -34.83
C THR A 531 82.84 66.66 -34.80
N ARG A 532 82.95 67.33 -33.65
CA ARG A 532 83.75 68.56 -33.46
C ARG A 532 85.05 68.26 -32.70
N PRO A 533 86.15 69.00 -32.94
CA PRO A 533 87.39 68.81 -32.18
C PRO A 533 87.15 69.10 -30.70
N LEU A 534 87.31 68.05 -29.88
CA LEU A 534 87.09 68.04 -28.43
C LEU A 534 88.43 67.86 -27.72
N GLU A 535 88.56 68.39 -26.49
CA GLU A 535 89.66 68.00 -25.58
C GLU A 535 89.56 66.51 -25.20
N ASP A 536 90.70 65.85 -24.99
CA ASP A 536 90.79 64.39 -24.79
C ASP A 536 89.90 63.87 -23.64
N LYS A 537 89.75 64.63 -22.54
CA LYS A 537 88.87 64.26 -21.41
C LYS A 537 87.39 64.22 -21.78
N ALA A 538 86.93 65.11 -22.68
CA ALA A 538 85.54 65.15 -23.12
C ALA A 538 85.21 63.96 -24.02
N ARG A 539 86.18 63.48 -24.81
CA ARG A 539 86.02 62.30 -25.67
C ARG A 539 85.79 61.02 -24.88
N THR A 540 86.58 60.77 -23.83
CA THR A 540 86.43 59.57 -22.99
C THR A 540 85.09 59.53 -22.25
N LEU A 541 84.58 60.70 -21.82
CA LEU A 541 83.26 60.84 -21.20
C LEU A 541 82.12 60.50 -22.17
N ILE A 542 82.25 60.85 -23.45
CA ILE A 542 81.25 60.49 -24.46
C ILE A 542 81.29 59.00 -24.79
N GLU A 543 82.46 58.40 -24.93
CA GLU A 543 82.61 56.95 -25.22
C GLU A 543 82.05 56.07 -24.10
N THR A 544 82.32 56.43 -22.84
CA THR A 544 81.75 55.73 -21.68
C THR A 544 80.23 55.89 -21.61
N SER A 545 79.70 57.08 -21.89
CA SER A 545 78.26 57.32 -22.01
C SER A 545 77.61 56.48 -23.12
N ARG A 546 78.29 56.31 -24.26
CA ARG A 546 77.83 55.47 -25.38
C ARG A 546 77.72 53.99 -25.02
N SER A 547 78.74 53.46 -24.35
CA SER A 547 78.73 52.07 -23.86
C SER A 547 77.57 51.81 -22.89
N LEU A 548 77.31 52.78 -22.01
CA LEU A 548 76.22 52.69 -21.05
C LEU A 548 74.84 52.72 -21.73
N VAL A 549 74.65 53.56 -22.76
CA VAL A 549 73.42 53.57 -23.59
C VAL A 549 73.22 52.23 -24.30
N SER A 550 74.26 51.63 -24.87
CA SER A 550 74.17 50.32 -25.55
C SER A 550 73.77 49.18 -24.60
N ARG A 551 74.31 49.18 -23.37
CA ARG A 551 73.92 48.22 -22.32
C ARG A 551 72.45 48.35 -21.95
N ILE A 552 72.00 49.59 -21.70
CA ILE A 552 70.59 49.87 -21.38
C ILE A 552 69.69 49.43 -22.53
N GLN A 553 70.10 49.64 -23.79
CA GLN A 553 69.32 49.22 -24.95
C GLN A 553 69.18 47.69 -25.06
N SER A 554 70.25 46.94 -24.77
CA SER A 554 70.22 45.47 -24.78
C SER A 554 69.35 44.89 -23.65
N GLU A 555 69.48 45.44 -22.43
CA GLU A 555 68.66 45.04 -21.28
C GLU A 555 67.17 45.37 -21.52
N ALA A 556 66.86 46.55 -22.07
CA ALA A 556 65.50 46.94 -22.40
C ALA A 556 64.86 45.98 -23.43
N ARG A 557 65.59 45.60 -24.50
CA ARG A 557 65.08 44.64 -25.49
C ARG A 557 64.77 43.27 -24.89
N ASN A 558 65.62 42.78 -23.99
CA ASN A 558 65.38 41.49 -23.33
C ASN A 558 64.16 41.54 -22.40
N LEU A 559 63.98 42.62 -21.64
CA LEU A 559 62.79 42.81 -20.80
C LEU A 559 61.51 42.91 -21.63
N VAL A 560 61.54 43.59 -22.77
CA VAL A 560 60.41 43.65 -23.70
C VAL A 560 60.12 42.28 -24.32
N ALA A 561 61.15 41.49 -24.64
CA ALA A 561 60.97 40.12 -25.14
C ALA A 561 60.30 39.21 -24.10
N ASP A 562 60.73 39.27 -22.83
CA ASP A 562 60.10 38.54 -21.72
C ASP A 562 58.63 38.97 -21.50
N LEU A 563 58.30 40.25 -21.71
CA LEU A 563 56.92 40.72 -21.67
C LEU A 563 56.06 40.24 -22.85
N ARG A 564 56.67 39.77 -23.95
CA ARG A 564 55.98 39.39 -25.19
C ARG A 564 55.81 37.88 -25.37
N ASP A 565 56.62 37.05 -24.73
CA ASP A 565 56.66 35.59 -24.96
C ASP A 565 55.93 34.81 -23.86
N THR A 566 54.60 34.73 -23.95
CA THR A 566 53.73 34.02 -22.97
C THR A 566 52.76 33.02 -23.61
N GLU A 567 53.03 32.55 -24.82
CA GLU A 567 52.31 31.42 -25.41
C GLU A 567 53.01 30.09 -25.05
N GLN A 568 52.22 29.11 -24.59
CA GLN A 568 52.65 27.86 -23.92
C GLN A 568 53.91 27.21 -24.53
N PRO A 569 54.99 26.96 -23.75
CA PRO A 569 56.15 26.28 -24.30
C PRO A 569 55.85 24.78 -24.51
N PRO A 570 56.23 24.20 -25.67
CA PRO A 570 56.07 22.78 -25.92
C PRO A 570 56.88 21.94 -24.94
N GLU A 571 56.44 20.69 -24.68
CA GLU A 571 57.19 19.71 -23.88
C GLU A 571 58.67 19.66 -24.32
N LEU A 572 59.61 19.63 -23.37
CA LEU A 572 61.05 19.77 -23.62
C LEU A 572 61.54 18.83 -24.74
N ILE A 573 61.07 17.58 -24.75
CA ILE A 573 61.45 16.58 -25.75
C ILE A 573 61.05 17.03 -27.16
N SER A 574 59.83 17.54 -27.33
CA SER A 574 59.35 18.08 -28.62
C SER A 574 60.15 19.29 -29.04
N ALA A 575 60.45 20.19 -28.09
CA ALA A 575 61.25 21.37 -28.37
C ALA A 575 62.71 21.04 -28.76
N LEU A 576 63.31 20.00 -28.17
CA LEU A 576 64.65 19.51 -28.54
C LEU A 576 64.64 18.78 -29.89
N ARG A 577 63.57 18.03 -30.21
CA ARG A 577 63.39 17.41 -31.53
C ARG A 577 63.26 18.47 -32.63
N GLU A 578 62.61 19.60 -32.33
CA GLU A 578 62.49 20.69 -33.29
C GLU A 578 63.85 21.29 -33.67
N ILE A 579 64.85 21.24 -32.78
CA ILE A 579 66.21 21.70 -33.09
C ILE A 579 66.81 20.91 -34.28
N LEU A 580 66.52 19.61 -34.43
CA LEU A 580 66.94 18.83 -35.60
C LEU A 580 66.34 19.39 -36.91
N THR A 581 65.06 19.76 -36.88
CA THR A 581 64.36 20.25 -38.08
C THR A 581 64.91 21.58 -38.58
N ARG A 582 65.58 22.34 -37.69
CA ARG A 582 66.15 23.65 -37.99
C ARG A 582 67.65 23.59 -38.32
N MET A 583 68.26 22.39 -38.36
CA MET A 583 69.67 22.28 -38.74
C MET A 583 69.86 22.31 -40.26
N PRO A 584 70.92 23.00 -40.75
CA PRO A 584 71.19 23.08 -42.17
C PRO A 584 71.59 21.71 -42.75
N PRO A 585 71.24 21.39 -44.01
CA PRO A 585 71.37 20.05 -44.59
C PRO A 585 72.80 19.49 -44.66
N ASN A 586 73.82 20.35 -44.58
CA ASN A 586 75.24 19.97 -44.58
C ASN A 586 75.86 19.91 -43.17
N ALA A 587 75.04 19.97 -42.12
CA ALA A 587 75.52 19.87 -40.74
C ALA A 587 75.99 18.44 -40.40
N PRO A 588 76.93 18.29 -39.43
CA PRO A 588 77.32 16.99 -38.92
C PRO A 588 76.12 16.20 -38.39
N ALA A 589 76.22 14.87 -38.42
CA ALA A 589 75.13 13.99 -38.00
C ALA A 589 74.84 14.20 -36.51
N LEU A 590 73.74 14.90 -36.18
CA LEU A 590 73.24 15.02 -34.81
C LEU A 590 72.32 13.86 -34.51
N LYS A 591 72.74 12.97 -33.61
CA LYS A 591 71.91 11.90 -33.07
C LYS A 591 71.25 12.38 -31.78
N LEU A 592 69.92 12.35 -31.74
CA LEU A 592 69.16 12.59 -30.51
C LEU A 592 68.82 11.26 -29.86
N ASP A 593 69.24 11.08 -28.62
CA ASP A 593 68.93 9.92 -27.78
C ASP A 593 68.13 10.40 -26.55
N LEU A 594 66.84 10.66 -26.77
CA LEU A 594 65.95 11.27 -25.78
C LEU A 594 65.04 10.22 -25.18
N HIS A 595 65.25 9.94 -23.89
CA HIS A 595 64.40 9.08 -23.10
C HIS A 595 63.30 9.90 -22.42
N PRO A 596 62.14 9.28 -22.09
CA PRO A 596 61.10 9.95 -21.31
C PRO A 596 61.65 10.47 -19.98
N ILE A 597 61.29 11.71 -19.65
CA ILE A 597 61.62 12.36 -18.38
C ILE A 597 60.31 12.67 -17.62
N PRO A 598 60.33 12.77 -16.28
CA PRO A 598 59.16 13.21 -15.52
C PRO A 598 58.74 14.64 -15.93
N PRO A 599 57.47 15.02 -15.74
CA PRO A 599 57.00 16.36 -16.05
C PRO A 599 57.76 17.39 -15.21
N ILE A 600 58.35 18.38 -15.88
CA ILE A 600 59.09 19.48 -15.27
C ILE A 600 58.36 20.83 -15.49
N PRO A 601 58.49 21.80 -14.57
CA PRO A 601 57.92 23.12 -14.75
C PRO A 601 58.38 23.79 -16.05
N SER A 602 57.47 24.54 -16.68
CA SER A 602 57.69 25.27 -17.93
C SER A 602 58.96 26.15 -17.94
N PRO A 603 59.27 26.93 -16.87
CA PRO A 603 60.51 27.70 -16.81
C PRO A 603 61.78 26.84 -16.87
N VAL A 604 61.76 25.65 -16.26
CA VAL A 604 62.89 24.72 -16.25
C VAL A 604 63.08 24.10 -17.64
N SER A 605 61.98 23.71 -18.29
CA SER A 605 61.98 23.25 -19.68
C SER A 605 62.58 24.31 -20.62
N HIS A 606 62.17 25.56 -20.49
CA HIS A 606 62.71 26.67 -21.28
C HIS A 606 64.24 26.81 -21.10
N HIS A 607 64.73 26.81 -19.86
CA HIS A 607 66.16 26.92 -19.60
C HIS A 607 66.97 25.73 -20.11
N LEU A 608 66.48 24.49 -19.94
CA LEU A 608 67.15 23.29 -20.48
C LEU A 608 67.21 23.32 -22.01
N ARG A 609 66.14 23.76 -22.67
CA ARG A 609 66.13 23.96 -24.14
C ARG A 609 67.16 24.99 -24.57
N MET A 610 67.21 26.15 -23.91
CA MET A 610 68.18 27.19 -24.22
C MET A 610 69.61 26.72 -24.00
N ILE A 611 69.86 25.93 -22.95
CA ILE A 611 71.17 25.32 -22.69
C ILE A 611 71.56 24.35 -23.81
N ALA A 612 70.65 23.45 -24.21
CA ALA A 612 70.90 22.52 -25.31
C ALA A 612 71.20 23.25 -26.63
N GLN A 613 70.42 24.29 -26.94
CA GLN A 613 70.58 25.07 -28.17
C GLN A 613 71.92 25.80 -28.21
N GLU A 614 72.34 26.40 -27.09
CA GLU A 614 73.64 27.05 -26.97
C GLU A 614 74.78 26.02 -27.08
N ALA A 615 74.66 24.85 -26.44
CA ALA A 615 75.66 23.79 -26.52
C ALA A 615 75.82 23.22 -27.94
N ILE A 616 74.71 22.97 -28.64
CA ILE A 616 74.72 22.54 -30.06
C ILE A 616 75.34 23.64 -30.94
N THR A 617 74.97 24.90 -30.73
CA THR A 617 75.52 26.04 -31.48
C THR A 617 77.03 26.13 -31.31
N ASN A 618 77.52 25.92 -30.09
CA ASN A 618 78.95 25.92 -29.80
C ASN A 618 79.67 24.75 -30.50
N ALA A 619 79.09 23.54 -30.49
CA ALA A 619 79.67 22.39 -31.20
C ALA A 619 79.72 22.64 -32.72
N LEU A 620 78.65 23.16 -33.31
CA LEU A 620 78.58 23.46 -34.75
C LEU A 620 79.58 24.55 -35.18
N LYS A 621 79.75 25.60 -34.38
CA LYS A 621 80.63 26.73 -34.72
C LYS A 621 82.10 26.44 -34.45
N HIS A 622 82.41 25.66 -33.41
CA HIS A 622 83.79 25.59 -32.89
C HIS A 622 84.42 24.21 -32.97
N ALA A 623 83.65 23.11 -32.96
CA ALA A 623 84.25 21.78 -32.82
C ALA A 623 84.79 21.19 -34.14
N GLN A 624 84.29 21.63 -35.31
CA GLN A 624 84.49 20.91 -36.59
C GLN A 624 84.20 19.39 -36.48
N ALA A 625 83.23 19.04 -35.64
CA ALA A 625 82.83 17.65 -35.41
C ALA A 625 82.11 17.09 -36.65
N THR A 626 82.24 15.79 -36.90
CA THR A 626 81.48 15.08 -37.94
C THR A 626 80.21 14.43 -37.38
N ALA A 627 80.17 14.19 -36.06
CA ALA A 627 79.02 13.65 -35.36
C ALA A 627 78.85 14.34 -34.00
N ILE A 628 77.60 14.66 -33.67
CA ILE A 628 77.19 15.19 -32.37
C ILE A 628 76.09 14.28 -31.83
N THR A 629 76.10 13.98 -30.54
CA THR A 629 75.03 13.22 -29.89
C THR A 629 74.50 14.01 -28.71
N LEU A 630 73.19 14.26 -28.68
CA LEU A 630 72.52 14.81 -27.51
C LEU A 630 71.70 13.70 -26.86
N HIS A 631 72.07 13.37 -25.64
CA HIS A 631 71.38 12.40 -24.81
C HIS A 631 70.61 13.11 -23.70
N LEU A 632 69.37 12.70 -23.50
CA LEU A 632 68.53 13.14 -22.38
C LEU A 632 67.96 11.91 -21.71
N SER A 633 68.18 11.79 -20.41
CA SER A 633 67.60 10.72 -19.60
C SER A 633 67.28 11.22 -18.19
N ALA A 634 66.40 10.50 -17.51
CA ALA A 634 66.11 10.71 -16.10
C ALA A 634 66.32 9.41 -15.34
N THR A 635 66.95 9.52 -14.17
CA THR A 635 66.90 8.50 -13.13
C THR A 635 65.88 8.91 -12.07
N ALA A 636 65.71 8.10 -11.02
CA ALA A 636 64.84 8.45 -9.90
C ALA A 636 65.26 9.75 -9.19
N ASP A 637 66.53 10.13 -9.28
CA ASP A 637 67.11 11.24 -8.50
C ASP A 637 67.48 12.47 -9.35
N ALA A 638 67.71 12.32 -10.66
CA ALA A 638 68.17 13.43 -11.49
C ALA A 638 67.83 13.29 -12.97
N ILE A 639 67.66 14.43 -13.64
CA ILE A 639 67.63 14.55 -15.10
C ILE A 639 69.04 14.90 -15.59
N THR A 640 69.52 14.14 -16.57
CA THR A 640 70.84 14.36 -17.19
C THR A 640 70.67 14.72 -18.66
N LEU A 641 71.15 15.92 -19.02
CA LEU A 641 71.29 16.35 -20.41
C LEU A 641 72.77 16.34 -20.78
N ARG A 642 73.15 15.48 -21.72
CA ARG A 642 74.54 15.31 -22.11
C ARG A 642 74.72 15.49 -23.61
N LEU A 643 75.58 16.42 -24.00
CA LEU A 643 75.98 16.62 -25.39
C LEU A 643 77.42 16.15 -25.58
N THR A 644 77.64 15.30 -26.59
CA THR A 644 78.96 14.77 -26.95
C THR A 644 79.24 15.06 -28.42
N ASP A 645 80.37 15.69 -28.74
CA ASP A 645 80.89 15.83 -30.09
C ASP A 645 82.23 15.12 -30.25
N ASN A 646 82.58 14.74 -31.48
CA ASN A 646 83.85 14.09 -31.82
C ASN A 646 84.87 15.05 -32.49
N GLY A 647 84.74 16.36 -32.26
CA GLY A 647 85.52 17.38 -32.92
C GLY A 647 86.93 17.61 -32.35
N GLN A 648 87.48 18.79 -32.60
CA GLN A 648 88.83 19.16 -32.19
C GLN A 648 89.01 19.34 -30.67
N GLY A 649 87.93 19.32 -29.88
CA GLY A 649 87.96 19.53 -28.44
C GLY A 649 88.43 20.94 -28.03
N LEU A 650 88.45 21.20 -26.73
CA LEU A 650 88.87 22.46 -26.12
C LEU A 650 90.35 22.37 -25.70
N SER A 651 91.19 23.25 -26.23
CA SER A 651 92.66 23.17 -26.09
C SER A 651 93.23 23.54 -24.72
N SER A 652 92.42 24.03 -23.77
CA SER A 652 92.89 24.35 -22.42
C SER A 652 91.73 24.39 -21.41
N SER A 653 91.92 23.84 -20.20
CA SER A 653 90.89 23.87 -19.15
C SER A 653 90.51 25.30 -18.72
N ALA A 654 91.37 26.29 -18.97
CA ALA A 654 91.12 27.71 -18.73
C ALA A 654 90.06 28.33 -19.68
N ALA A 655 89.71 27.66 -20.78
CA ALA A 655 88.70 28.11 -21.76
C ALA A 655 87.26 28.16 -21.21
N THR A 656 87.03 27.62 -20.00
CA THR A 656 85.71 27.58 -19.34
C THR A 656 85.59 28.54 -18.14
N THR A 657 86.64 29.34 -17.87
CA THR A 657 86.76 30.22 -16.69
C THR A 657 86.85 31.73 -17.00
N GLY A 658 86.34 32.18 -18.16
CA GLY A 658 85.92 33.59 -18.32
C GLY A 658 86.93 34.61 -18.85
N GLN A 659 87.77 34.25 -19.84
CA GLN A 659 88.51 35.26 -20.61
C GLN A 659 87.66 35.87 -21.76
N PRO A 660 87.96 37.10 -22.22
CA PRO A 660 87.15 37.82 -23.20
C PRO A 660 87.10 37.08 -24.55
N GLY A 661 85.89 36.70 -24.99
CA GLY A 661 85.67 35.97 -26.25
C GLY A 661 84.85 34.68 -26.14
N HIS A 662 84.56 34.17 -24.93
CA HIS A 662 83.84 32.90 -24.72
C HIS A 662 82.55 33.06 -23.88
N PHE A 663 81.63 33.91 -24.35
CA PHE A 663 80.40 34.28 -23.61
C PHE A 663 79.36 33.15 -23.48
N GLY A 664 79.33 32.18 -24.42
CA GLY A 664 78.33 31.11 -24.44
C GLY A 664 78.38 30.17 -23.22
N CYS A 665 79.60 29.81 -22.75
CA CYS A 665 79.77 28.95 -21.58
C CYS A 665 79.29 29.61 -20.27
N MET A 666 79.44 30.94 -20.14
CA MET A 666 78.90 31.67 -18.99
C MET A 666 77.36 31.68 -19.00
N GLY A 667 76.75 31.89 -20.17
CA GLY A 667 75.30 31.82 -20.34
C GLY A 667 74.72 30.46 -19.93
N ILE A 668 75.39 29.36 -20.31
CA ILE A 668 75.01 28.01 -19.86
C ILE A 668 75.12 27.88 -18.34
N ARG A 669 76.23 28.32 -17.72
CA ARG A 669 76.44 28.22 -16.28
C ARG A 669 75.43 29.05 -15.48
N GLU A 670 75.09 30.27 -15.93
CA GLU A 670 74.08 31.11 -15.29
C GLU A 670 72.68 30.47 -15.39
N ARG A 671 72.34 29.88 -16.54
CA ARG A 671 71.06 29.18 -16.73
C ARG A 671 70.97 27.94 -15.86
N CYS A 672 72.05 27.16 -15.76
CA CYS A 672 72.13 26.03 -14.84
C CYS A 672 71.87 26.50 -13.40
N ARG A 673 72.48 27.61 -12.98
CA ARG A 673 72.25 28.19 -11.65
C ARG A 673 70.79 28.61 -11.42
N LYS A 674 70.11 29.19 -12.41
CA LYS A 674 68.69 29.58 -12.30
C LYS A 674 67.74 28.39 -12.09
N ILE A 675 68.12 27.21 -12.55
CA ILE A 675 67.35 25.97 -12.36
C ILE A 675 67.98 25.03 -11.33
N ASN A 676 68.97 25.48 -10.56
CA ASN A 676 69.75 24.68 -9.61
C ASN A 676 70.40 23.41 -10.19
N ALA A 677 70.71 23.41 -11.49
CA ALA A 677 71.47 22.36 -12.16
C ALA A 677 72.98 22.61 -12.05
N ASN A 678 73.75 21.53 -12.13
CA ASN A 678 75.21 21.55 -12.24
C ASN A 678 75.63 21.22 -13.67
N VAL A 679 76.75 21.78 -14.12
CA VAL A 679 77.30 21.51 -15.45
C VAL A 679 78.79 21.19 -15.37
N ASP A 680 79.18 20.11 -16.05
CA ASP A 680 80.55 19.62 -16.18
C ASP A 680 80.96 19.54 -17.64
N TRP A 681 82.23 19.83 -17.92
CA TRP A 681 82.82 19.79 -19.27
C TRP A 681 84.03 18.88 -19.27
N GLN A 682 84.00 17.87 -20.14
CA GLN A 682 85.11 16.95 -20.36
C GLN A 682 85.54 17.06 -21.82
N SER A 683 86.77 17.51 -22.06
CA SER A 683 87.30 17.66 -23.42
C SER A 683 88.80 17.42 -23.46
N GLN A 684 89.26 16.81 -24.54
CA GLN A 684 90.69 16.68 -24.85
C GLN A 684 90.94 17.11 -26.30
N PRO A 685 92.09 17.77 -26.58
CA PRO A 685 92.44 18.17 -27.93
C PRO A 685 92.37 16.99 -28.92
N LYS A 686 91.67 17.19 -30.03
CA LYS A 686 91.39 16.23 -31.11
C LYS A 686 90.57 14.99 -30.72
N GLN A 687 89.94 14.97 -29.55
CA GLN A 687 89.06 13.86 -29.12
C GLN A 687 87.61 14.30 -28.84
N GLY A 688 87.28 15.57 -29.10
CA GLY A 688 85.93 16.11 -28.94
C GLY A 688 85.63 16.72 -27.58
N THR A 689 84.37 17.13 -27.38
CA THR A 689 83.87 17.70 -26.12
C THR A 689 82.61 17.00 -25.65
N VAL A 690 82.53 16.78 -24.34
CA VAL A 690 81.34 16.32 -23.64
C VAL A 690 80.91 17.39 -22.65
N VAL A 691 79.66 17.85 -22.77
CA VAL A 691 79.01 18.74 -21.81
C VAL A 691 77.91 17.96 -21.11
N THR A 692 77.99 17.84 -19.79
CA THR A 692 76.99 17.13 -19.00
C THR A 692 76.33 18.08 -18.03
N VAL A 693 75.02 18.24 -18.15
CA VAL A 693 74.19 19.02 -17.22
C VAL A 693 73.36 18.05 -16.40
N LEU A 694 73.52 18.12 -15.07
CA LEU A 694 72.81 17.30 -14.10
C LEU A 694 71.86 18.19 -13.30
N LEU A 695 70.57 17.90 -13.38
CA LEU A 695 69.51 18.55 -12.62
C LEU A 695 68.93 17.56 -11.60
N PRO A 696 69.25 17.67 -10.31
CA PRO A 696 68.63 16.86 -9.26
C PRO A 696 67.12 17.17 -9.18
N LEU A 697 66.28 16.14 -9.16
CA LEU A 697 64.81 16.29 -9.17
C LEU A 697 64.29 16.95 -7.88
N ASP A 698 64.99 16.76 -6.75
CA ASP A 698 64.71 17.42 -5.46
C ASP A 698 65.02 18.93 -5.45
N ARG A 699 65.78 19.42 -6.45
CA ARG A 699 66.20 20.82 -6.56
C ARG A 699 65.44 21.60 -7.62
N ILE A 700 64.48 20.96 -8.28
CA ILE A 700 63.60 21.65 -9.24
C ILE A 700 62.80 22.70 -8.46
N PRO A 701 62.98 24.00 -8.72
CA PRO A 701 62.17 25.02 -8.08
C PRO A 701 60.70 24.80 -8.49
N ALA A 702 59.81 24.84 -7.50
CA ALA A 702 58.36 24.62 -7.66
C ALA A 702 57.73 25.58 -8.68
#